data_AF-A0A522B4A3-F1
#
_entry.id   AF-A0A522B4A3-F1
#
_cell.length_a   1.000
_cell.length_b   1.000
_cell.length_c   1.000
_cell.angle_alpha   90.00
_cell.angle_beta   90.00
_cell.angle_gamma   90.00
#
_symmetry.space_group_name_H-M   'P 1'
#
loop_
_entity.id
_entity.type
_entity.pdbx_description
1 polymer ?
#
loop_
_entity_poly.entity_id
_entity_poly.type
_entity_poly.pdbx_seq_one_letter_code
_entity_poly.pdbx_strand_id
1 'polypeptide(L)'
;MRVRAKWESRTSRRETSARPDRNARAIGLHVAPAAGLRPAIKVWTLTASLAIVATAIWLGALWDRPAPPGAWIPWPVFAIAFALAELKVVDVHFRRETHSFSLSEFPAVIGFFVLSPSEYLLAVLVGASLALIVQRRQRLIKTTFNLANMMCVAAVSLLIVRSLAAVDGVPGPHEWAVAFLATFVATVIGAISIALVITLSGGAPQFEKLPEMIRFGSMVAFANTSLALLAVVIIQTNAVLLWLMALPLGIVFVAYRAYLSEREKHERLELLYQSSRILQHSPELDSSLVAILDHARAMFRAELAEVVLHPRAEDLEALRTSSWHEADPQTMVPMKDFALDPMYAGVIEASGPFFFEPAAHPRVRHGMVAPLKGESELIGSLMIGNRLTEGTSYSDDDLRLLETLSNQIAVALENGHLERSLAELSRLKEELNFQAYHDSLTGLANRSLFVERVTEHLAGHADQRMPVVLFLDLDDFKTVNDTLGHAAGDRLLVEVADRLRSVLRPDDLPARLGGDEFAVLLLDEPDLQVAVAVADRIIDALRVTFLLGTSEVQVGGSIGIAAARLGTERADELLRNADVAMYTAKTSGKNRVAIFEPTMHAAIVARHELSLELSKSLGRGELVLQYQPIIDLRTSTAVGVEALVRWRHPTRGLLGPDDFIPLAEETGSIVALGTWVLDEACRQAAAWSASDAIGRPITITINLAAQQLQEQDFVDTLMALLDDSGLRPEQLVLEMTETVIFHDTSATIARLEEIRALGVRIAIDDFGTGYSSLGYLRRFRVDILKVAKEFIGETDNPDEWPFAAAIVALGRALGMTIIAEGIEEHAQLAHLRGLGCELGQGYLFARPLDGDAAGRYLEEFAPAVRGASARPAARPTRSDRAEKEPRRLARIEQASA
;
A
#
# COMPACT_ATOMS: atom_id res chain seq x y z
N MET A 1 -33.53 -44.85 -14.87
CA MET A 1 -33.59 -43.66 -15.75
C MET A 1 -32.21 -43.02 -15.74
N ARG A 2 -31.37 -43.21 -16.78
CA ARG A 2 -31.09 -42.24 -17.87
C ARG A 2 -31.09 -40.78 -17.41
N VAL A 3 -30.12 -39.89 -17.67
CA VAL A 3 -28.84 -39.80 -18.42
C VAL A 3 -28.36 -38.37 -18.03
N ARG A 4 -27.10 -37.97 -17.78
CA ARG A 4 -25.79 -38.30 -18.37
C ARG A 4 -24.66 -37.74 -17.47
N ALA A 5 -23.65 -38.57 -17.22
CA ALA A 5 -22.28 -38.16 -16.95
C ALA A 5 -21.41 -38.67 -18.13
N LYS A 6 -20.35 -37.95 -18.50
CA LYS A 6 -19.05 -38.43 -19.04
C LYS A 6 -18.32 -37.29 -19.76
N TRP A 7 -17.14 -36.87 -19.27
CA TRP A 7 -15.80 -37.49 -19.33
C TRP A 7 -15.00 -37.06 -20.55
N GLU A 8 -13.71 -36.91 -20.26
CA GLU A 8 -12.55 -36.60 -21.06
C GLU A 8 -12.38 -37.38 -22.38
N SER A 9 -11.62 -36.72 -23.26
CA SER A 9 -10.66 -37.29 -24.21
C SER A 9 -11.15 -37.80 -25.58
N ARG A 10 -10.42 -37.29 -26.59
CA ARG A 10 -10.10 -37.87 -27.92
C ARG A 10 -11.15 -37.86 -29.02
N THR A 11 -10.81 -37.19 -30.12
CA THR A 11 -10.51 -37.74 -31.48
C THR A 11 -10.54 -36.56 -32.49
N SER A 12 -9.60 -36.37 -33.40
CA SER A 12 -9.11 -37.23 -34.51
C SER A 12 -7.76 -36.66 -34.98
N ARG A 13 -6.66 -37.36 -35.27
CA ARG A 13 -6.32 -38.54 -36.09
C ARG A 13 -6.62 -38.43 -37.59
N ARG A 14 -5.60 -38.04 -38.36
CA ARG A 14 -5.12 -38.60 -39.66
C ARG A 14 -3.69 -38.07 -39.88
N GLU A 15 -2.62 -38.83 -39.60
CA GLU A 15 -1.93 -39.75 -40.51
C GLU A 15 -1.73 -39.22 -41.93
N THR A 16 -0.51 -38.75 -42.24
CA THR A 16 0.41 -39.41 -43.19
C THR A 16 1.87 -39.02 -42.92
N SER A 17 2.73 -40.01 -43.06
CA SER A 17 4.14 -40.18 -42.73
C SER A 17 5.14 -39.30 -43.51
N ALA A 18 6.25 -38.92 -42.87
CA ALA A 18 7.57 -39.58 -43.04
C ALA A 18 8.67 -38.85 -42.23
N ARG A 19 9.24 -39.57 -41.25
CA ARG A 19 10.62 -39.40 -40.75
C ARG A 19 11.50 -40.43 -41.52
N PRO A 20 12.80 -40.51 -41.24
CA PRO A 20 13.88 -39.52 -41.35
C PRO A 20 14.95 -40.08 -42.31
N ASP A 21 16.04 -39.35 -42.61
CA ASP A 21 17.29 -40.10 -42.79
C ASP A 21 18.55 -39.30 -42.48
N ARG A 22 19.42 -39.99 -41.74
CA ARG A 22 20.83 -39.69 -41.58
C ARG A 22 21.55 -40.29 -42.77
N ASN A 23 22.35 -39.51 -43.49
CA ASN A 23 23.77 -39.80 -43.68
C ASN A 23 24.42 -38.89 -44.73
N ALA A 24 25.74 -38.92 -44.65
CA ALA A 24 26.70 -38.64 -45.71
C ALA A 24 27.23 -37.20 -45.78
N ARG A 25 28.30 -37.02 -45.00
CA ARG A 25 29.56 -36.45 -45.51
C ARG A 25 29.69 -36.68 -47.02
N ALA A 26 29.70 -35.60 -47.79
CA ALA A 26 30.26 -35.58 -49.13
C ALA A 26 31.06 -34.29 -49.30
N ILE A 27 32.36 -34.49 -49.47
CA ILE A 27 33.37 -33.53 -49.89
C ILE A 27 32.87 -32.87 -51.19
N GLY A 28 32.74 -31.56 -51.18
CA GLY A 28 32.27 -30.78 -52.33
C GLY A 28 32.87 -29.39 -52.30
N LEU A 29 34.13 -29.31 -52.73
CA LEU A 29 34.81 -28.14 -53.29
C LEU A 29 34.50 -26.79 -52.64
N HIS A 30 35.44 -26.32 -51.81
CA HIS A 30 35.78 -24.90 -51.77
C HIS A 30 35.95 -24.40 -53.21
N VAL A 31 34.92 -23.79 -53.78
CA VAL A 31 35.14 -22.72 -54.75
C VAL A 31 35.76 -21.62 -53.92
N ALA A 32 37.09 -21.47 -54.03
CA ALA A 32 37.77 -20.30 -53.51
C ALA A 32 36.95 -19.08 -53.97
N PRO A 33 36.52 -18.17 -53.08
CA PRO A 33 35.99 -16.90 -53.53
C PRO A 33 37.07 -16.35 -54.46
N ALA A 34 36.72 -16.12 -55.73
CA ALA A 34 37.62 -15.54 -56.72
C ALA A 34 38.40 -14.44 -56.02
N ALA A 35 39.74 -14.51 -56.08
CA ALA A 35 40.65 -13.65 -55.33
C ALA A 35 40.32 -12.17 -55.60
N GLY A 36 39.33 -11.68 -54.87
CA GLY A 36 38.83 -10.33 -54.98
C GLY A 36 39.91 -9.46 -54.40
N LEU A 37 40.41 -8.54 -55.21
CA LEU A 37 41.36 -7.53 -54.77
C LEU A 37 40.90 -6.96 -53.42
N ARG A 38 41.82 -6.88 -52.45
CA ARG A 38 41.54 -6.28 -51.13
C ARG A 38 40.85 -4.92 -51.33
N PRO A 39 39.88 -4.51 -50.49
CA PRO A 39 39.13 -3.26 -50.65
C PRO A 39 40.01 -2.04 -50.93
N ALA A 40 41.17 -1.94 -50.26
CA ALA A 40 42.16 -0.91 -50.51
C ALA A 40 42.68 -0.90 -51.97
N ILE A 41 42.94 -2.05 -52.57
CA ILE A 41 43.43 -2.16 -53.95
C ILE A 41 42.34 -1.71 -54.93
N LYS A 42 41.07 -2.05 -54.68
CA LYS A 42 39.94 -1.59 -55.50
C LYS A 42 39.83 -0.05 -55.49
N VAL A 43 39.99 0.58 -54.33
CA VAL A 43 40.00 2.04 -54.21
C VAL A 43 41.20 2.64 -54.95
N TRP A 44 42.41 2.09 -54.80
CA TRP A 44 43.58 2.57 -55.53
C TRP A 44 43.43 2.44 -57.06
N THR A 45 42.80 1.37 -57.55
CA THR A 45 42.52 1.22 -58.99
C THR A 45 41.56 2.28 -59.52
N LEU A 46 40.52 2.63 -58.75
CA LEU A 46 39.60 3.71 -59.11
C LEU A 46 40.32 5.06 -59.11
N THR A 47 41.08 5.37 -58.06
CA THR A 47 41.91 6.59 -57.96
C THR A 47 42.84 6.74 -59.15
N ALA A 48 43.56 5.67 -59.53
CA ALA A 48 44.45 5.68 -60.69
C ALA A 48 43.69 5.94 -62.00
N SER A 49 42.53 5.31 -62.20
CA SER A 49 41.72 5.52 -63.40
C SER A 49 41.24 6.97 -63.55
N LEU A 50 40.80 7.61 -62.46
CA LEU A 50 40.38 9.02 -62.46
C LEU A 50 41.55 9.95 -62.81
N ALA A 51 42.73 9.69 -62.24
CA ALA A 51 43.93 10.47 -62.54
C ALA A 51 44.39 10.32 -64.01
N ILE A 52 44.30 9.10 -64.57
CA ILE A 52 44.62 8.83 -65.98
C ILE A 52 43.67 9.59 -66.91
N VAL A 53 42.35 9.55 -66.63
CA VAL A 53 41.35 10.27 -67.43
C VAL A 53 41.62 11.78 -67.41
N ALA A 54 41.86 12.35 -66.22
CA ALA A 54 42.17 13.77 -66.08
C ALA A 54 43.41 14.18 -66.91
N THR A 55 44.48 13.36 -66.84
CA THR A 55 45.74 13.62 -67.54
C THR A 55 45.57 13.49 -69.06
N ALA A 56 44.83 12.49 -69.53
CA ALA A 56 44.56 12.28 -70.95
C ALA A 56 43.76 13.44 -71.56
N ILE A 57 42.74 13.94 -70.85
CA ILE A 57 41.97 15.12 -71.27
C ILE A 57 42.87 16.35 -71.35
N TRP A 58 43.73 16.55 -70.35
CA TRP A 58 44.62 17.70 -70.32
C TRP A 58 45.60 17.71 -71.50
N LEU A 59 46.37 16.63 -71.68
CA LEU A 59 47.37 16.53 -72.75
C LEU A 59 46.74 16.49 -74.15
N GLY A 60 45.59 15.81 -74.30
CA GLY A 60 44.98 15.57 -75.61
C GLY A 60 44.13 16.71 -76.15
N ALA A 61 43.53 17.54 -75.27
CA ALA A 61 42.52 18.51 -75.70
C ALA A 61 42.70 19.93 -75.14
N LEU A 62 43.43 20.10 -74.03
CA LEU A 62 43.45 21.35 -73.27
C LEU A 62 44.83 22.03 -73.17
N TRP A 63 45.93 21.29 -73.30
CA TRP A 63 47.29 21.79 -73.03
C TRP A 63 47.67 23.03 -73.84
N ASP A 64 47.36 23.04 -75.15
CA ASP A 64 47.79 24.10 -76.09
C ASP A 64 46.71 25.15 -76.37
N ARG A 65 45.67 25.23 -75.52
CA ARG A 65 44.56 26.17 -75.71
C ARG A 65 44.89 27.53 -75.09
N PRO A 66 44.72 28.65 -75.82
CA PRO A 66 45.07 29.98 -75.31
C PRO A 66 44.13 30.45 -74.19
N ALA A 67 44.61 31.42 -73.41
CA ALA A 67 43.80 32.10 -72.41
C ALA A 67 42.70 32.96 -73.07
N PRO A 68 41.50 33.07 -72.45
CA PRO A 68 40.48 34.01 -72.87
C PRO A 68 40.98 35.47 -72.86
N PRO A 69 40.59 36.30 -73.84
CA PRO A 69 40.94 37.72 -73.83
C PRO A 69 40.23 38.47 -72.70
N GLY A 70 40.96 39.34 -71.97
CA GLY A 70 40.40 40.22 -70.95
C GLY A 70 40.55 39.79 -69.48
N ALA A 71 41.36 38.76 -69.20
CA ALA A 71 41.57 38.26 -67.84
C ALA A 71 42.88 38.76 -67.19
N TRP A 72 42.78 39.53 -66.11
CA TRP A 72 43.94 40.08 -65.37
C TRP A 72 44.14 39.42 -63.98
N ILE A 73 43.38 38.38 -63.64
CA ILE A 73 43.40 37.77 -62.31
C ILE A 73 44.42 36.61 -62.27
N PRO A 74 45.43 36.66 -61.38
CA PRO A 74 46.42 35.59 -61.26
C PRO A 74 45.81 34.25 -60.79
N TRP A 75 46.22 33.14 -61.39
CA TRP A 75 45.78 31.78 -61.00
C TRP A 75 45.99 31.42 -59.51
N PRO A 76 46.99 31.95 -58.76
CA PRO A 76 47.10 31.68 -57.32
C PRO A 76 45.91 32.18 -56.50
N VAL A 77 45.22 33.23 -56.95
CA VAL A 77 43.99 33.72 -56.29
C VAL A 77 42.90 32.65 -56.37
N PHE A 78 42.77 31.98 -57.52
CA PHE A 78 41.84 30.87 -57.69
C PHE A 78 42.26 29.64 -56.87
N ALA A 79 43.56 29.38 -56.72
CA ALA A 79 44.03 28.30 -55.85
C ALA A 79 43.59 28.53 -54.39
N ILE A 80 43.68 29.77 -53.89
CA ILE A 80 43.16 30.13 -52.56
C ILE A 80 41.63 29.98 -52.51
N ALA A 81 40.92 30.42 -53.55
CA ALA A 81 39.46 30.28 -53.61
C ALA A 81 39.01 28.81 -53.59
N PHE A 82 39.67 27.92 -54.35
CA PHE A 82 39.44 26.48 -54.28
C PHE A 82 39.78 25.91 -52.90
N ALA A 83 40.89 26.32 -52.28
CA ALA A 83 41.23 25.88 -50.93
C ALA A 83 40.18 26.30 -49.90
N LEU A 84 39.67 27.54 -49.98
CA LEU A 84 38.61 28.03 -49.10
C LEU A 84 37.29 27.29 -49.32
N ALA A 85 36.91 27.03 -50.59
CA ALA A 85 35.71 26.27 -50.92
C ALA A 85 35.75 24.84 -50.33
N GLU A 86 36.93 24.20 -50.32
CA GLU A 86 37.12 22.87 -49.74
C GLU A 86 37.31 22.87 -48.21
N LEU A 87 37.79 23.97 -47.63
CA LEU A 87 37.94 24.10 -46.17
C LEU A 87 36.64 24.51 -45.48
N LYS A 88 35.73 25.18 -46.19
CA LYS A 88 34.47 25.72 -45.68
C LYS A 88 33.28 25.07 -46.37
N VAL A 89 33.28 23.74 -46.36
CA VAL A 89 32.12 22.94 -46.74
C VAL A 89 30.93 23.35 -45.87
N VAL A 90 29.77 23.54 -46.50
CA VAL A 90 28.53 23.88 -45.81
C VAL A 90 27.74 22.61 -45.61
N ASP A 91 27.56 22.25 -44.34
CA ASP A 91 26.72 21.12 -43.95
C ASP A 91 25.29 21.60 -43.75
N VAL A 92 24.38 21.11 -44.59
CA VAL A 92 22.96 21.41 -44.47
C VAL A 92 22.23 20.18 -43.99
N HIS A 93 21.61 20.34 -42.83
CA HIS A 93 20.77 19.33 -42.20
C HIS A 93 19.34 19.48 -42.72
N PHE A 94 18.93 18.60 -43.62
CA PHE A 94 17.56 18.56 -44.13
C PHE A 94 16.94 17.20 -43.82
N ARG A 95 15.87 17.20 -43.01
CA ARG A 95 15.24 15.98 -42.45
C ARG A 95 16.26 15.11 -41.70
N ARG A 96 16.22 13.79 -41.91
CA ARG A 96 17.07 12.79 -41.24
C ARG A 96 18.41 12.55 -41.95
N GLU A 97 18.92 13.50 -42.73
CA GLU A 97 20.20 13.38 -43.42
C GLU A 97 21.02 14.69 -43.38
N THR A 98 22.35 14.55 -43.34
CA THR A 98 23.30 15.68 -43.41
C THR A 98 23.90 15.69 -44.81
N HIS A 99 23.69 16.77 -45.54
CA HIS A 99 24.28 16.96 -46.87
C HIS A 99 25.37 18.01 -46.79
N SER A 100 26.61 17.56 -46.98
CA SER A 100 27.79 18.42 -47.08
C SER A 100 27.99 18.85 -48.54
N PHE A 101 28.13 20.15 -48.81
CA PHE A 101 28.49 20.63 -50.14
C PHE A 101 29.65 21.63 -50.11
N SER A 102 30.56 21.45 -51.06
CA SER A 102 31.62 22.42 -51.36
C SER A 102 31.03 23.58 -52.17
N LEU A 103 31.66 24.74 -52.09
CA LEU A 103 31.34 25.90 -52.93
C LEU A 103 32.29 26.00 -54.13
N SER A 104 32.83 24.86 -54.58
CA SER A 104 33.87 24.81 -55.61
C SER A 104 33.36 25.16 -57.02
N GLU A 105 32.05 25.14 -57.26
CA GLU A 105 31.47 25.59 -58.53
C GLU A 105 31.70 27.09 -58.78
N PHE A 106 31.81 27.91 -57.72
CA PHE A 106 32.10 29.34 -57.85
C PHE A 106 33.45 29.64 -58.51
N PRO A 107 34.59 29.20 -57.92
CA PRO A 107 35.89 29.37 -58.57
C PRO A 107 36.00 28.55 -59.85
N ALA A 108 35.27 27.42 -59.99
CA ALA A 108 35.25 26.63 -61.22
C ALA A 108 34.68 27.41 -62.41
N VAL A 109 33.45 27.89 -62.28
CA VAL A 109 32.72 28.58 -63.36
C VAL A 109 33.41 29.89 -63.72
N ILE A 110 33.86 30.67 -62.74
CA ILE A 110 34.63 31.90 -63.02
C ILE A 110 35.95 31.53 -63.73
N GLY A 111 36.63 30.48 -63.27
CA GLY A 111 37.88 30.00 -63.86
C GLY A 111 37.73 29.57 -65.32
N PHE A 112 36.59 29.01 -65.73
CA PHE A 112 36.35 28.61 -67.12
C PHE A 112 36.48 29.77 -68.11
N PHE A 113 36.05 30.97 -67.72
CA PHE A 113 36.02 32.16 -68.57
C PHE A 113 37.20 33.11 -68.37
N VAL A 114 38.01 32.91 -67.33
CA VAL A 114 39.10 33.84 -66.95
C VAL A 114 40.48 33.22 -67.06
N LEU A 115 40.66 31.92 -66.77
CA LEU A 115 41.99 31.30 -66.76
C LEU A 115 42.30 30.58 -68.06
N SER A 116 43.58 30.40 -68.39
CA SER A 116 43.96 29.37 -69.36
C SER A 116 43.67 27.97 -68.81
N PRO A 117 43.47 26.96 -69.67
CA PRO A 117 43.20 25.60 -69.21
C PRO A 117 44.26 25.01 -68.27
N SER A 118 45.54 25.30 -68.50
CA SER A 118 46.63 24.84 -67.64
C SER A 118 46.65 25.57 -66.29
N GLU A 119 46.42 26.90 -66.29
CA GLU A 119 46.31 27.67 -65.05
C GLU A 119 45.12 27.25 -64.19
N TYR A 120 43.99 26.93 -64.81
CA TYR A 120 42.80 26.43 -64.12
C TYR A 120 43.08 25.10 -63.40
N LEU A 121 43.64 24.12 -64.12
CA LEU A 121 43.95 22.81 -63.55
C LEU A 121 45.02 22.90 -62.46
N LEU A 122 46.01 23.79 -62.61
CA LEU A 122 46.99 24.08 -61.56
C LEU A 122 46.35 24.72 -60.32
N ALA A 123 45.41 25.65 -60.51
CA ALA A 123 44.70 26.27 -59.40
C ALA A 123 43.87 25.26 -58.59
N VAL A 124 43.16 24.34 -59.27
CA VAL A 124 42.42 23.24 -58.62
C VAL A 124 43.37 22.32 -57.85
N LEU A 125 44.46 21.88 -58.48
CA LEU A 125 45.42 20.95 -57.88
C LEU A 125 46.06 21.54 -56.62
N VAL A 126 46.55 22.78 -56.70
CA VAL A 126 47.19 23.47 -55.57
C VAL A 126 46.19 23.78 -54.48
N GLY A 127 44.99 24.27 -54.83
CA GLY A 127 43.95 24.60 -53.86
C GLY A 127 43.45 23.39 -53.08
N ALA A 128 43.13 22.30 -53.78
CA ALA A 128 42.73 21.04 -53.17
C ALA A 128 43.85 20.46 -52.28
N SER A 129 45.10 20.50 -52.74
CA SER A 129 46.25 20.04 -51.95
C SER A 129 46.43 20.85 -50.67
N LEU A 130 46.28 22.18 -50.74
CA LEU A 130 46.37 23.06 -49.58
C LEU A 130 45.26 22.76 -48.55
N ALA A 131 44.02 22.57 -49.02
CA ALA A 131 42.90 22.20 -48.15
C ALA A 131 43.12 20.86 -47.43
N LEU A 132 43.61 19.85 -48.16
CA LEU A 132 43.92 18.53 -47.60
C LEU A 132 45.09 18.58 -46.60
N ILE A 133 46.10 19.42 -46.82
CA ILE A 133 47.23 19.61 -45.89
C ILE A 133 46.77 20.25 -44.57
N VAL A 134 45.79 21.14 -44.61
CA VAL A 134 45.24 21.76 -43.39
C VAL A 134 44.36 20.77 -42.61
N GLN A 135 43.66 19.87 -43.30
CA GLN A 135 42.83 18.80 -42.70
C GLN A 135 43.64 17.55 -42.30
N ARG A 136 44.74 17.72 -41.54
CA ARG A 136 45.81 16.73 -41.22
C ARG A 136 45.41 15.36 -40.63
N ARG A 137 44.13 15.01 -40.51
CA ARG A 137 43.64 13.78 -39.87
C ARG A 137 43.14 12.70 -40.84
N GLN A 138 43.18 12.93 -42.15
CA GLN A 138 42.62 11.97 -43.12
C GLN A 138 43.62 10.87 -43.52
N ARG A 139 43.13 9.63 -43.68
CA ARG A 139 43.92 8.49 -44.19
C ARG A 139 44.39 8.77 -45.63
N LEU A 140 45.63 8.39 -45.94
CA LEU A 140 46.27 8.61 -47.25
C LEU A 140 45.41 8.15 -48.45
N ILE A 141 44.64 7.07 -48.29
CA ILE A 141 43.77 6.53 -49.35
C ILE A 141 42.62 7.50 -49.69
N LYS A 142 42.05 8.19 -48.69
CA LYS A 142 40.95 9.13 -48.87
C LYS A 142 41.44 10.41 -49.54
N THR A 143 42.61 10.92 -49.12
CA THR A 143 43.16 12.16 -49.66
C THR A 143 43.57 12.02 -51.12
N THR A 144 44.21 10.91 -51.50
CA THR A 144 44.59 10.66 -52.90
C THR A 144 43.39 10.45 -53.81
N PHE A 145 42.35 9.74 -53.33
CA PHE A 145 41.09 9.59 -54.07
C PHE A 145 40.41 10.94 -54.30
N ASN A 146 40.24 11.75 -53.25
CA ASN A 146 39.57 13.05 -53.35
C ASN A 146 40.29 13.96 -54.35
N LEU A 147 41.63 14.02 -54.28
CA LEU A 147 42.42 14.81 -55.22
C LEU A 147 42.25 14.33 -56.68
N ALA A 148 42.32 13.03 -56.92
CA ALA A 148 42.14 12.46 -58.27
C ALA A 148 40.72 12.70 -58.80
N ASN A 149 39.70 12.58 -57.95
CA ASN A 149 38.31 12.85 -58.32
C ASN A 149 38.10 14.32 -58.69
N MET A 150 38.60 15.26 -57.86
CA MET A 150 38.51 16.70 -58.15
C MET A 150 39.21 17.06 -59.46
N MET A 151 40.39 16.50 -59.72
CA MET A 151 41.12 16.73 -60.97
C MET A 151 40.38 16.18 -62.20
N CYS A 152 39.79 14.99 -62.09
CA CYS A 152 38.99 14.39 -63.16
C CYS A 152 37.77 15.24 -63.48
N VAL A 153 37.00 15.62 -62.45
CA VAL A 153 35.81 16.47 -62.58
C VAL A 153 36.18 17.84 -63.19
N ALA A 154 37.26 18.45 -62.73
CA ALA A 154 37.75 19.73 -63.26
C ALA A 154 38.14 19.64 -64.74
N ALA A 155 38.86 18.59 -65.14
CA ALA A 155 39.28 18.37 -66.53
C ALA A 155 38.09 18.13 -67.46
N VAL A 156 37.12 17.29 -67.06
CA VAL A 156 35.91 17.02 -67.85
C VAL A 156 35.06 18.28 -68.02
N SER A 157 34.83 19.02 -66.93
CA SER A 157 34.03 20.25 -66.98
C SER A 157 34.65 21.29 -67.91
N LEU A 158 35.97 21.47 -67.81
CA LEU A 158 36.70 22.40 -68.66
C LEU A 158 36.71 21.96 -70.13
N LEU A 159 36.80 20.66 -70.41
CA LEU A 159 36.67 20.12 -71.77
C LEU A 159 35.31 20.45 -72.38
N ILE A 160 34.22 20.30 -71.63
CA ILE A 160 32.87 20.64 -72.09
C ILE A 160 32.81 22.13 -72.46
N VAL A 161 33.28 23.02 -71.57
CA VAL A 161 33.24 24.46 -71.85
C VAL A 161 34.12 24.83 -73.04
N ARG A 162 35.34 24.30 -73.14
CA ARG A 162 36.28 24.67 -74.23
C ARG A 162 35.95 24.05 -75.58
N SER A 163 35.10 23.03 -75.61
CA SER A 163 34.62 22.42 -76.85
C SER A 163 33.31 23.03 -77.35
N LEU A 164 32.45 23.50 -76.44
CA LEU A 164 31.09 23.94 -76.78
C LEU A 164 30.86 25.45 -76.62
N ALA A 165 31.68 26.19 -75.89
CA ALA A 165 31.51 27.64 -75.70
C ALA A 165 32.60 28.45 -76.40
N ALA A 166 32.21 29.57 -77.03
CA ALA A 166 33.15 30.60 -77.46
C ALA A 166 33.48 31.47 -76.24
N VAL A 167 34.66 31.27 -75.65
CA VAL A 167 35.09 31.96 -74.41
C VAL A 167 35.64 33.36 -74.69
N ASP A 168 35.21 33.99 -75.78
CA ASP A 168 35.71 35.28 -76.26
C ASP A 168 34.67 36.38 -75.96
N GLY A 169 34.81 37.04 -74.80
CA GLY A 169 33.94 38.15 -74.38
C GLY A 169 32.89 37.77 -73.33
N VAL A 170 31.84 38.61 -73.22
CA VAL A 170 30.76 38.46 -72.23
C VAL A 170 29.91 37.24 -72.56
N PRO A 171 29.75 36.25 -71.66
CA PRO A 171 29.01 35.03 -71.96
C PRO A 171 27.54 35.35 -72.20
N GLY A 172 26.97 34.81 -73.28
CA GLY A 172 25.56 34.90 -73.62
C GLY A 172 24.77 33.66 -73.20
N PRO A 173 23.48 33.57 -73.58
CA PRO A 173 22.60 32.47 -73.19
C PRO A 173 23.13 31.08 -73.56
N HIS A 174 23.87 30.97 -74.67
CA HIS A 174 24.49 29.73 -75.11
C HIS A 174 25.64 29.33 -74.17
N GLU A 175 26.54 30.25 -73.86
CA GLU A 175 27.66 30.02 -72.94
C GLU A 175 27.16 29.72 -71.52
N TRP A 176 26.05 30.33 -71.08
CA TRP A 176 25.39 30.01 -69.82
C TRP A 176 24.92 28.56 -69.80
N ALA A 177 24.24 28.11 -70.87
CA ALA A 177 23.77 26.73 -70.98
C ALA A 177 24.93 25.72 -70.96
N VAL A 178 26.05 26.04 -71.62
CA VAL A 178 27.26 25.20 -71.59
C VAL A 178 27.87 25.14 -70.19
N ALA A 179 27.92 26.25 -69.45
CA ALA A 179 28.40 26.26 -68.07
C ALA A 179 27.51 25.43 -67.13
N PHE A 180 26.18 25.52 -67.27
CA PHE A 180 25.24 24.67 -66.54
C PHE A 180 25.46 23.20 -66.85
N LEU A 181 25.59 22.83 -68.13
CA LEU A 181 25.88 21.47 -68.55
C LEU A 181 27.19 20.95 -67.94
N ALA A 182 28.26 21.75 -67.98
CA ALA A 182 29.55 21.37 -67.42
C ALA A 182 29.45 21.09 -65.91
N THR A 183 28.82 21.99 -65.15
CA THR A 183 28.65 21.80 -63.70
C THR A 183 27.68 20.66 -63.34
N PHE A 184 26.64 20.42 -64.13
CA PHE A 184 25.75 19.28 -63.93
C PHE A 184 26.48 17.95 -64.15
N VAL A 185 27.26 17.83 -65.23
CA VAL A 185 28.09 16.65 -65.49
C VAL A 185 29.13 16.46 -64.37
N ALA A 186 29.72 17.55 -63.88
CA ALA A 186 30.64 17.53 -62.74
C ALA A 186 29.99 16.90 -61.50
N THR A 187 28.78 17.33 -61.15
CA THR A 187 28.03 16.81 -60.00
C THR A 187 27.72 15.32 -60.17
N VAL A 188 27.28 14.89 -61.36
CA VAL A 188 26.94 13.49 -61.63
C VAL A 188 28.18 12.60 -61.53
N ILE A 189 29.30 13.00 -62.15
CA ILE A 189 30.56 12.25 -62.06
C ILE A 189 31.03 12.19 -60.61
N GLY A 190 31.01 13.31 -59.88
CA GLY A 190 31.38 13.36 -58.48
C GLY A 190 30.54 12.43 -57.60
N ALA A 191 29.20 12.45 -57.76
CA ALA A 191 28.29 11.60 -57.02
C ALA A 191 28.51 10.10 -57.32
N ILE A 192 28.69 9.73 -58.59
CA ILE A 192 28.99 8.35 -59.00
C ILE A 192 30.33 7.90 -58.43
N SER A 193 31.38 8.72 -58.53
CA SER A 193 32.70 8.40 -57.99
C SER A 193 32.66 8.18 -56.48
N ILE A 194 31.94 9.02 -55.73
CA ILE A 194 31.77 8.88 -54.28
C ILE A 194 30.98 7.60 -53.94
N ALA A 195 29.86 7.35 -54.61
CA ALA A 195 29.07 6.13 -54.40
C ALA A 195 29.88 4.86 -54.70
N LEU A 196 30.68 4.89 -55.78
CA LEU A 196 31.54 3.79 -56.19
C LEU A 196 32.67 3.55 -55.19
N VAL A 197 33.37 4.59 -54.71
CA VAL A 197 34.46 4.41 -53.75
C VAL A 197 33.97 3.87 -52.41
N ILE A 198 32.80 4.33 -51.93
CA ILE A 198 32.20 3.84 -50.68
C ILE A 198 31.87 2.35 -50.82
N THR A 199 31.21 1.98 -51.92
CA THR A 199 30.86 0.58 -52.20
C THR A 199 32.09 -0.31 -52.34
N LEU A 200 33.13 0.16 -53.05
CA LEU A 200 34.38 -0.59 -53.23
C LEU A 200 35.21 -0.71 -51.94
N SER A 201 35.04 0.22 -51.00
CA SER A 201 35.74 0.22 -49.70
C SER A 201 35.13 -0.74 -48.66
N GLY A 202 34.01 -1.40 -48.98
CA GLY A 202 33.30 -2.33 -48.09
C GLY A 202 32.09 -1.72 -47.39
N GLY A 203 31.69 -0.50 -47.74
CA GLY A 203 30.46 0.14 -47.27
C GLY A 203 29.20 -0.41 -47.97
N ALA A 204 28.03 -0.13 -47.38
CA ALA A 204 26.74 -0.47 -47.98
C ALA A 204 26.59 0.17 -49.38
N PRO A 205 25.96 -0.53 -50.35
CA PRO A 205 25.81 -0.02 -51.71
C PRO A 205 25.04 1.30 -51.72
N GLN A 206 25.72 2.40 -52.06
CA GLN A 206 25.12 3.75 -52.08
C GLN A 206 24.33 4.04 -53.37
N PHE A 207 24.24 3.08 -54.29
CA PHE A 207 23.57 3.28 -55.59
C PHE A 207 22.08 3.55 -55.47
N GLU A 208 21.44 3.10 -54.39
CA GLU A 208 20.03 3.39 -54.10
C GLU A 208 19.82 4.87 -53.74
N LYS A 209 20.82 5.52 -53.13
CA LYS A 209 20.79 6.95 -52.78
C LYS A 209 21.28 7.89 -53.88
N LEU A 210 21.83 7.33 -54.96
CA LEU A 210 22.41 8.10 -56.06
C LEU A 210 21.42 9.09 -56.72
N PRO A 211 20.13 8.76 -56.96
CA PRO A 211 19.17 9.71 -57.51
C PRO A 211 18.95 10.93 -56.60
N GLU A 212 18.96 10.72 -55.28
CA GLU A 212 18.80 11.78 -54.30
C GLU A 212 20.04 12.68 -54.21
N MET A 213 21.23 12.07 -54.18
CA MET A 213 22.50 12.78 -54.22
C MET A 213 22.63 13.64 -55.49
N ILE A 214 22.26 13.10 -56.65
CA ILE A 214 22.28 13.83 -57.93
C ILE A 214 21.25 14.95 -57.91
N ARG A 215 20.01 14.69 -57.47
CA ARG A 215 18.95 15.71 -57.43
C ARG A 215 19.33 16.90 -56.55
N PHE A 216 19.80 16.64 -55.34
CA PHE A 216 20.20 17.69 -54.40
C PHE A 216 21.47 18.41 -54.88
N GLY A 217 22.50 17.64 -55.26
CA GLY A 217 23.75 18.20 -55.79
C GLY A 217 23.52 19.07 -57.02
N SER A 218 22.62 18.66 -57.92
CA SER A 218 22.29 19.44 -59.11
C SER A 218 21.63 20.75 -58.74
N MET A 219 20.68 20.76 -57.80
CA MET A 219 20.03 22.00 -57.35
C MET A 219 21.06 23.02 -56.80
N VAL A 220 22.02 22.55 -55.99
CA VAL A 220 23.11 23.40 -55.46
C VAL A 220 24.02 23.87 -56.58
N ALA A 221 24.45 22.97 -57.47
CA ALA A 221 25.29 23.32 -58.62
C ALA A 221 24.61 24.36 -59.52
N PHE A 222 23.32 24.20 -59.83
CA PHE A 222 22.56 25.19 -60.60
C PHE A 222 22.52 26.57 -59.91
N ALA A 223 22.30 26.63 -58.60
CA ALA A 223 22.31 27.89 -57.86
C ALA A 223 23.70 28.55 -57.87
N ASN A 224 24.76 27.78 -57.59
CA ASN A 224 26.14 28.27 -57.57
C ASN A 224 26.60 28.71 -58.96
N THR A 225 26.32 27.93 -60.00
CA THR A 225 26.65 28.26 -61.40
C THR A 225 25.93 29.53 -61.85
N SER A 226 24.68 29.74 -61.44
CA SER A 226 23.95 30.98 -61.76
C SER A 226 24.63 32.21 -61.15
N LEU A 227 24.99 32.14 -59.87
CA LEU A 227 25.68 33.24 -59.17
C LEU A 227 27.10 33.45 -59.70
N ALA A 228 27.81 32.37 -60.04
CA ALA A 228 29.14 32.45 -60.62
C ALA A 228 29.13 33.02 -62.04
N LEU A 229 28.16 32.66 -62.88
CA LEU A 229 27.94 33.28 -64.20
C LEU A 229 27.62 34.76 -64.07
N LEU A 230 26.79 35.15 -63.10
CA LEU A 230 26.54 36.56 -62.80
C LEU A 230 27.83 37.28 -62.43
N ALA A 231 28.69 36.65 -61.63
CA ALA A 231 30.02 37.18 -61.31
C ALA A 231 30.89 37.35 -62.57
N VAL A 232 30.90 36.38 -63.49
CA VAL A 232 31.64 36.46 -64.76
C VAL A 232 31.15 37.64 -65.60
N VAL A 233 29.83 37.77 -65.79
CA VAL A 233 29.23 38.88 -66.55
C VAL A 233 29.59 40.23 -65.93
N ILE A 234 29.53 40.34 -64.60
CA ILE A 234 29.91 41.56 -63.87
C ILE A 234 31.39 41.87 -64.05
N ILE A 235 32.29 40.89 -63.86
CA ILE A 235 33.75 41.07 -63.97
C ILE A 235 34.12 41.58 -65.36
N GLN A 236 33.52 41.02 -66.42
CA GLN A 236 33.83 41.39 -67.80
C GLN A 236 33.16 42.70 -68.25
N THR A 237 32.09 43.14 -67.57
CA THR A 237 31.41 44.42 -67.87
C THR A 237 31.98 45.57 -67.05
N ASN A 238 31.99 45.44 -65.72
CA ASN A 238 32.55 46.40 -64.77
C ASN A 238 32.80 45.74 -63.40
N ALA A 239 34.07 45.46 -63.11
CA ALA A 239 34.49 44.80 -61.87
C ALA A 239 34.10 45.55 -60.58
N VAL A 240 33.85 46.87 -60.61
CA VAL A 240 33.42 47.63 -59.42
C VAL A 240 32.04 47.19 -58.94
N LEU A 241 31.16 46.77 -59.86
CA LEU A 241 29.82 46.27 -59.53
C LEU A 241 29.86 44.95 -58.76
N LEU A 242 31.01 44.26 -58.71
CA LEU A 242 31.18 43.04 -57.92
C LEU A 242 30.93 43.30 -56.44
N TRP A 243 31.21 44.51 -55.93
CA TRP A 243 30.90 44.88 -54.54
C TRP A 243 29.40 44.85 -54.23
N LEU A 244 28.54 45.20 -55.19
CA LEU A 244 27.08 45.16 -55.03
C LEU A 244 26.53 43.73 -54.97
N MET A 245 27.27 42.75 -55.49
CA MET A 245 26.94 41.32 -55.39
C MET A 245 27.60 40.66 -54.17
N ALA A 246 28.87 40.97 -53.92
CA ALA A 246 29.68 40.36 -52.87
C ALA A 246 29.22 40.75 -51.45
N LEU A 247 28.86 42.02 -51.23
CA LEU A 247 28.45 42.49 -49.89
C LEU A 247 27.14 41.82 -49.41
N PRO A 248 26.04 41.78 -50.19
CA PRO A 248 24.83 41.08 -49.77
C PRO A 248 25.03 39.56 -49.60
N LEU A 249 25.74 38.90 -50.51
CA LEU A 249 26.05 37.47 -50.39
C LEU A 249 26.86 37.17 -49.12
N GLY A 250 27.85 38.01 -48.81
CA GLY A 250 28.63 37.90 -47.58
C GLY A 250 27.79 38.05 -46.32
N ILE A 251 26.86 39.04 -46.29
CA ILE A 251 25.95 39.24 -45.16
C ILE A 251 25.01 38.04 -44.99
N VAL A 252 24.41 37.54 -46.07
CA VAL A 252 23.53 36.36 -46.04
C VAL A 252 24.31 35.13 -45.56
N PHE A 253 25.55 34.95 -46.01
CA PHE A 253 26.39 33.84 -45.56
C PHE A 253 26.71 33.91 -44.06
N VAL A 254 27.10 35.08 -43.55
CA VAL A 254 27.36 35.27 -42.11
C VAL A 254 26.09 35.08 -41.28
N ALA A 255 24.95 35.62 -41.73
CA ALA A 255 23.67 35.46 -41.07
C ALA A 255 23.24 33.98 -41.03
N TYR A 256 23.41 33.25 -42.14
CA TYR A 256 23.13 31.83 -42.20
C TYR A 256 24.05 31.01 -41.29
N ARG A 257 25.35 31.33 -41.25
CA ARG A 257 26.30 30.70 -40.32
C ARG A 257 25.97 30.99 -38.85
N ALA A 258 25.55 32.21 -38.53
CA ALA A 258 25.11 32.58 -37.19
C ALA A 258 23.84 31.79 -36.81
N TYR A 259 22.87 31.69 -37.71
CA TYR A 259 21.66 30.89 -37.52
C TYR A 259 21.97 29.40 -37.28
N LEU A 260 22.85 28.80 -38.10
CA LEU A 260 23.27 27.41 -37.91
C LEU A 260 23.97 27.19 -36.57
N SER A 261 24.88 28.09 -36.19
CA SER A 261 25.56 28.01 -34.90
C SER A 261 24.59 28.14 -33.72
N GLU A 262 23.59 29.00 -33.84
CA GLU A 262 22.59 29.20 -32.78
C GLU A 262 21.65 28.00 -32.66
N ARG A 263 21.31 27.37 -33.78
CA ARG A 263 20.53 26.14 -33.82
C ARG A 263 21.26 24.97 -33.16
N GLU A 264 22.56 24.80 -33.43
CA GLU A 264 23.37 23.77 -32.77
C GLU A 264 23.46 23.97 -31.25
N LYS A 265 23.51 25.23 -30.78
CA LYS A 265 23.44 25.53 -29.33
C LYS A 265 22.07 25.17 -28.75
N HIS A 266 20.99 25.46 -29.47
CA HIS A 266 19.63 25.13 -29.04
C HIS A 266 19.43 23.62 -28.92
N GLU A 267 19.89 22.84 -29.91
CA GLU A 267 19.82 21.39 -29.85
C GLU A 267 20.60 20.85 -28.63
N ARG A 268 21.81 21.36 -28.34
CA ARG A 268 22.57 20.98 -27.13
C ARG A 268 21.90 21.37 -25.81
N LEU A 269 21.21 22.51 -25.76
CA LEU A 269 20.46 22.96 -24.59
C LEU A 269 19.20 22.11 -24.36
N GLU A 270 18.53 21.71 -25.44
CA GLU A 270 17.39 20.82 -25.37
C GLU A 270 17.79 19.44 -24.82
N LEU A 271 18.99 18.95 -25.18
CA LEU A 271 19.58 17.74 -24.57
C LEU A 271 19.79 17.87 -23.06
N LEU A 272 20.31 19.01 -22.59
CA LEU A 272 20.53 19.27 -21.17
C LEU A 272 19.19 19.34 -20.41
N TYR A 273 18.20 20.00 -21.00
CA TYR A 273 16.90 20.21 -20.37
C TYR A 273 16.05 18.93 -20.32
N GLN A 274 15.99 18.17 -21.41
CA GLN A 274 15.18 16.94 -21.47
C GLN A 274 15.78 15.81 -20.63
N SER A 275 17.10 15.62 -20.63
CA SER A 275 17.77 14.63 -19.79
C SER A 275 17.53 14.91 -18.30
N SER A 276 17.67 16.17 -17.87
CA SER A 276 17.35 16.58 -16.50
C SER A 276 15.88 16.31 -16.15
N ARG A 277 14.95 16.59 -17.08
CA ARG A 277 13.51 16.46 -16.80
C ARG A 277 13.04 15.02 -16.72
N ILE A 278 13.55 14.13 -17.58
CA ILE A 278 13.20 12.69 -17.58
C ILE A 278 13.64 12.04 -16.28
N LEU A 279 14.78 12.46 -15.72
CA LEU A 279 15.32 11.91 -14.48
C LEU A 279 14.68 12.51 -13.22
N GLN A 280 14.21 13.76 -13.27
CA GLN A 280 13.56 14.44 -12.15
C GLN A 280 12.06 14.13 -11.96
N HIS A 281 11.38 13.57 -12.97
CA HIS A 281 9.90 13.46 -12.96
C HIS A 281 9.35 12.02 -13.00
N SER A 282 10.19 10.99 -13.04
CA SER A 282 9.74 9.59 -13.03
C SER A 282 10.16 8.88 -11.73
N PRO A 283 9.21 8.40 -10.90
CA PRO A 283 9.52 7.65 -9.67
C PRO A 283 10.09 6.25 -9.98
N GLU A 284 9.73 5.71 -11.15
CA GLU A 284 10.21 4.49 -11.82
C GLU A 284 11.61 4.59 -12.47
N LEU A 285 12.73 4.25 -11.81
CA LEU A 285 14.07 4.37 -12.43
C LEU A 285 14.22 3.52 -13.72
N ASP A 286 13.49 2.42 -13.78
CA ASP A 286 13.37 1.53 -14.94
C ASP A 286 12.72 2.24 -16.14
N SER A 287 11.68 3.03 -15.89
CA SER A 287 10.98 3.82 -16.93
C SER A 287 11.85 4.97 -17.44
N SER A 288 12.59 5.62 -16.54
CA SER A 288 13.50 6.72 -16.88
C SER A 288 14.67 6.23 -17.74
N LEU A 289 15.24 5.06 -17.41
CA LEU A 289 16.31 4.46 -18.19
C LEU A 289 15.87 4.14 -19.62
N VAL A 290 14.68 3.56 -19.80
CA VAL A 290 14.13 3.30 -21.14
C VAL A 290 13.91 4.60 -21.92
N ALA A 291 13.34 5.63 -21.29
CA ALA A 291 13.11 6.92 -21.95
C ALA A 291 14.42 7.61 -22.38
N ILE A 292 15.47 7.53 -21.56
CA ILE A 292 16.81 8.04 -21.90
C ILE A 292 17.42 7.26 -23.06
N LEU A 293 17.29 5.92 -23.05
CA LEU A 293 17.79 5.08 -24.13
C LEU A 293 17.05 5.33 -25.44
N ASP A 294 15.74 5.52 -25.41
CA ASP A 294 14.96 5.93 -26.58
C ASP A 294 15.40 7.28 -27.13
N HIS A 295 15.68 8.23 -26.24
CA HIS A 295 16.19 9.54 -26.62
C HIS A 295 17.60 9.45 -27.24
N ALA A 296 18.52 8.72 -26.61
CA ALA A 296 19.86 8.48 -27.15
C ALA A 296 19.80 7.78 -28.52
N ARG A 297 18.95 6.76 -28.65
CA ARG A 297 18.70 6.06 -29.92
C ARG A 297 18.18 6.99 -31.01
N ALA A 298 17.21 7.85 -30.69
CA ALA A 298 16.66 8.82 -31.63
C ALA A 298 17.72 9.86 -32.05
N MET A 299 18.53 10.34 -31.11
CA MET A 299 19.59 11.33 -31.33
C MET A 299 20.68 10.80 -32.26
N PHE A 300 21.18 9.60 -31.99
CA PHE A 300 22.21 8.98 -32.83
C PHE A 300 21.64 8.30 -34.08
N ARG A 301 20.32 8.30 -34.24
CA ARG A 301 19.59 7.57 -35.29
C ARG A 301 20.06 6.11 -35.33
N ALA A 302 20.04 5.46 -34.18
CA ALA A 302 20.54 4.11 -33.99
C ALA A 302 19.39 3.07 -34.00
N GLU A 303 19.70 1.83 -34.34
CA GLU A 303 18.78 0.70 -34.16
C GLU A 303 18.76 0.25 -32.70
N LEU A 304 19.87 0.43 -31.96
CA LEU A 304 20.03 -0.03 -30.58
C LEU A 304 20.65 1.07 -29.72
N ALA A 305 20.08 1.27 -28.54
CA ALA A 305 20.76 1.90 -27.41
C ALA A 305 20.63 0.99 -26.18
N GLU A 306 21.72 0.81 -25.45
CA GLU A 306 21.79 -0.12 -24.33
C GLU A 306 22.61 0.47 -23.18
N VAL A 307 22.14 0.26 -21.95
CA VAL A 307 22.89 0.53 -20.72
C VAL A 307 23.05 -0.78 -19.96
N VAL A 308 24.28 -1.04 -19.51
CA VAL A 308 24.60 -2.13 -18.61
C VAL A 308 25.11 -1.54 -17.30
N LEU A 309 24.42 -1.85 -16.21
CA LEU A 309 24.81 -1.48 -14.85
C LEU A 309 25.67 -2.59 -14.26
N HIS A 310 26.83 -2.21 -13.73
CA HIS A 310 27.78 -3.16 -13.18
C HIS A 310 27.42 -3.48 -11.71
N PRO A 311 27.61 -4.75 -11.28
CA PRO A 311 27.37 -5.13 -9.90
C PRO A 311 28.43 -4.53 -8.97
N ARG A 312 28.02 -4.05 -7.80
CA ARG A 312 28.92 -3.51 -6.76
C ARG A 312 29.50 -4.57 -5.81
N ALA A 313 28.90 -5.76 -5.76
CA ALA A 313 29.34 -6.87 -4.92
C ALA A 313 29.61 -8.11 -5.79
N GLU A 314 30.56 -8.95 -5.39
CA GLU A 314 31.04 -10.12 -6.16
C GLU A 314 29.93 -11.17 -6.46
N ASP A 315 28.80 -11.13 -5.75
CA ASP A 315 27.68 -12.07 -5.88
C ASP A 315 26.48 -11.56 -6.70
N LEU A 316 26.51 -10.33 -7.23
CA LEU A 316 25.37 -9.75 -7.98
C LEU A 316 25.57 -9.84 -9.50
N GLU A 317 24.52 -10.17 -10.24
CA GLU A 317 24.54 -10.19 -11.71
C GLU A 317 24.44 -8.76 -12.28
N ALA A 318 25.13 -8.50 -13.41
CA ALA A 318 25.01 -7.22 -14.13
C ALA A 318 23.61 -7.08 -14.73
N LEU A 319 23.06 -5.87 -14.75
CA LEU A 319 21.70 -5.61 -15.22
C LEU A 319 21.74 -4.82 -16.52
N ARG A 320 21.04 -5.33 -17.54
CA ARG A 320 21.00 -4.73 -18.87
C ARG A 320 19.62 -4.19 -19.20
N THR A 321 19.58 -2.94 -19.66
CA THR A 321 18.40 -2.31 -20.23
C THR A 321 18.70 -1.92 -21.68
N SER A 322 17.85 -2.31 -22.61
CA SER A 322 18.04 -2.05 -24.05
C SER A 322 16.77 -1.49 -24.69
N SER A 323 16.95 -0.52 -25.59
CA SER A 323 15.93 0.02 -26.48
C SER A 323 16.29 -0.30 -27.93
N TRP A 324 15.34 -0.88 -28.65
CA TRP A 324 15.49 -1.30 -30.05
C TRP A 324 14.56 -0.51 -30.97
N HIS A 325 14.96 -0.31 -32.23
CA HIS A 325 14.08 0.21 -33.27
C HIS A 325 13.06 -0.86 -33.67
N GLU A 326 11.76 -0.56 -33.48
CA GLU A 326 10.63 -1.44 -33.82
C GLU A 326 10.52 -2.74 -33.00
N ALA A 327 11.09 -2.78 -31.80
CA ALA A 327 10.86 -3.85 -30.83
C ALA A 327 10.67 -3.29 -29.42
N ASP A 328 9.96 -4.05 -28.57
CA ASP A 328 9.70 -3.64 -27.19
C ASP A 328 11.02 -3.54 -26.40
N PRO A 329 11.17 -2.52 -25.55
CA PRO A 329 12.35 -2.36 -24.72
C PRO A 329 12.46 -3.51 -23.71
N GLN A 330 13.69 -3.92 -23.43
CA GLN A 330 13.99 -4.88 -22.37
C GLN A 330 14.60 -4.15 -21.20
N THR A 331 14.05 -4.35 -20.00
CA THR A 331 14.45 -3.58 -18.82
C THR A 331 15.01 -4.50 -17.74
N MET A 332 16.17 -4.13 -17.19
CA MET A 332 16.82 -4.79 -16.04
C MET A 332 16.98 -6.30 -16.20
N VAL A 333 17.35 -6.75 -17.40
CA VAL A 333 17.60 -8.17 -17.69
C VAL A 333 18.94 -8.58 -17.09
N PRO A 334 18.99 -9.58 -16.21
CA PRO A 334 20.24 -10.06 -15.65
C PRO A 334 21.14 -10.71 -16.71
N MET A 335 22.43 -10.39 -16.66
CA MET A 335 23.45 -10.93 -17.55
C MET A 335 24.30 -11.97 -16.83
N LYS A 336 24.22 -13.22 -17.31
CA LYS A 336 25.13 -14.30 -16.90
C LYS A 336 26.46 -14.14 -17.60
N ASP A 337 27.54 -14.52 -16.91
CA ASP A 337 28.91 -14.53 -17.44
C ASP A 337 29.43 -13.16 -17.91
N PHE A 338 28.90 -12.07 -17.35
CA PHE A 338 29.27 -10.68 -17.68
C PHE A 338 30.78 -10.41 -17.64
N ALA A 339 31.49 -11.01 -16.68
CA ALA A 339 32.95 -10.88 -16.54
C ALA A 339 33.76 -11.47 -17.72
N LEU A 340 33.15 -12.32 -18.55
CA LEU A 340 33.80 -12.95 -19.71
C LEU A 340 33.54 -12.20 -21.02
N ASP A 341 32.75 -11.13 -21.02
CA ASP A 341 32.45 -10.34 -22.21
C ASP A 341 33.67 -9.47 -22.61
N PRO A 342 34.25 -9.63 -23.82
CA PRO A 342 35.39 -8.83 -24.29
C PRO A 342 35.10 -7.32 -24.30
N MET A 343 33.84 -6.93 -24.45
CA MET A 343 33.42 -5.53 -24.39
C MET A 343 33.63 -4.94 -23.00
N TYR A 344 33.36 -5.71 -21.94
CA TYR A 344 33.52 -5.28 -20.55
C TYR A 344 34.98 -5.00 -20.20
N ALA A 345 35.91 -5.88 -20.61
CA ALA A 345 37.34 -5.66 -20.43
C ALA A 345 37.80 -4.34 -21.08
N GLY A 346 37.28 -4.02 -22.27
CA GLY A 346 37.57 -2.76 -22.95
C GLY A 346 37.01 -1.53 -22.23
N VAL A 347 35.85 -1.61 -21.57
CA VAL A 347 35.24 -0.49 -20.82
C VAL A 347 36.01 -0.20 -19.53
N ILE A 348 36.49 -1.24 -18.82
CA ILE A 348 37.28 -1.08 -17.59
C ILE A 348 38.62 -0.40 -17.89
N GLU A 349 39.27 -0.78 -18.98
CA GLU A 349 40.58 -0.24 -19.38
C GLU A 349 40.46 1.15 -20.06
N ALA A 350 39.29 1.48 -20.63
CA ALA A 350 39.11 2.71 -21.38
C ALA A 350 38.94 3.96 -20.49
N SER A 351 39.72 5.00 -20.81
CA SER A 351 39.58 6.32 -20.17
C SER A 351 38.39 7.13 -20.68
N GLY A 352 37.85 6.82 -21.87
CA GLY A 352 36.75 7.55 -22.52
C GLY A 352 36.02 6.68 -23.57
N PRO A 353 35.12 7.26 -24.39
CA PRO A 353 34.33 6.51 -25.35
C PRO A 353 35.20 5.95 -26.50
N PHE A 354 34.82 4.79 -27.03
CA PHE A 354 35.53 4.13 -28.12
C PHE A 354 34.59 3.44 -29.10
N PHE A 355 35.08 3.18 -30.31
CA PHE A 355 34.36 2.38 -31.31
C PHE A 355 34.54 0.89 -31.02
N PHE A 356 33.46 0.13 -31.18
CA PHE A 356 33.44 -1.31 -30.98
C PHE A 356 33.45 -2.07 -32.32
N GLU A 357 34.26 -3.12 -32.41
CA GLU A 357 34.36 -4.00 -33.59
C GLU A 357 33.38 -5.19 -33.54
N PRO A 358 32.91 -5.71 -34.69
CA PRO A 358 31.72 -6.58 -34.80
C PRO A 358 31.83 -7.98 -34.16
N ALA A 359 33.02 -8.40 -33.71
CA ALA A 359 33.30 -9.79 -33.35
C ALA A 359 32.71 -10.22 -31.98
N ALA A 360 32.24 -9.28 -31.14
CA ALA A 360 31.82 -9.56 -29.78
C ALA A 360 30.29 -9.45 -29.52
N HIS A 361 29.46 -9.02 -30.49
CA HIS A 361 28.00 -8.99 -30.30
C HIS A 361 27.22 -9.42 -31.57
N PRO A 362 26.37 -10.48 -31.52
CA PRO A 362 25.82 -11.13 -32.72
C PRO A 362 24.82 -10.28 -33.52
N ARG A 363 24.34 -9.15 -32.97
CA ARG A 363 23.37 -8.24 -33.62
C ARG A 363 23.89 -6.82 -33.89
N VAL A 364 25.11 -6.49 -33.46
CA VAL A 364 25.68 -5.14 -33.64
C VAL A 364 26.79 -5.21 -34.70
N ARG A 365 26.58 -4.53 -35.82
CA ARG A 365 27.51 -4.47 -36.95
C ARG A 365 28.61 -3.43 -36.73
N HIS A 366 28.24 -2.26 -36.20
CA HIS A 366 29.16 -1.18 -35.83
C HIS A 366 28.52 -0.40 -34.68
N GLY A 367 29.30 -0.05 -33.67
CA GLY A 367 28.79 0.64 -32.49
C GLY A 367 29.85 1.47 -31.78
N MET A 368 29.38 2.24 -30.81
CA MET A 368 30.22 3.02 -29.90
C MET A 368 29.81 2.75 -28.47
N VAL A 369 30.78 2.73 -27.58
CA VAL A 369 30.60 2.42 -26.16
C VAL A 369 31.27 3.50 -25.34
N ALA A 370 30.62 3.94 -24.26
CA ALA A 370 31.14 4.87 -23.29
C ALA A 370 30.99 4.33 -21.87
N PRO A 371 32.02 4.47 -21.01
CA PRO A 371 31.91 4.13 -19.59
C PRO A 371 31.02 5.14 -18.85
N LEU A 372 30.17 4.65 -17.94
CA LEU A 372 29.41 5.45 -16.99
C LEU A 372 30.21 5.55 -15.70
N LYS A 373 30.97 6.64 -15.52
CA LYS A 373 31.85 6.85 -14.36
C LYS A 373 31.16 7.74 -13.32
N GLY A 374 30.99 7.24 -12.10
CA GLY A 374 30.62 8.06 -10.94
C GLY A 374 31.86 8.74 -10.34
N GLU A 375 31.70 9.44 -9.20
CA GLU A 375 32.81 10.20 -8.59
C GLU A 375 34.01 9.33 -8.17
N SER A 376 33.76 8.08 -7.76
CA SER A 376 34.80 7.17 -7.24
C SER A 376 34.85 5.79 -7.90
N GLU A 377 33.90 5.45 -8.77
CA GLU A 377 33.76 4.09 -9.31
C GLU A 377 33.08 4.05 -10.69
N LEU A 378 33.24 2.93 -11.40
CA LEU A 378 32.56 2.67 -12.67
C LEU A 378 31.16 2.10 -12.39
N ILE A 379 30.12 2.90 -12.66
CA ILE A 379 28.70 2.52 -12.46
C ILE A 379 28.25 1.53 -13.53
N GLY A 380 28.75 1.66 -14.76
CA GLY A 380 28.28 0.86 -15.88
C GLY A 380 28.87 1.26 -17.23
N SER A 381 28.15 0.90 -18.30
CA SER A 381 28.46 1.31 -19.67
C SER A 381 27.21 1.66 -20.47
N LEU A 382 27.36 2.57 -21.43
CA LEU A 382 26.36 2.97 -22.42
C LEU A 382 26.87 2.57 -23.80
N MET A 383 26.06 1.81 -24.54
CA MET A 383 26.35 1.37 -25.90
C MET A 383 25.30 1.90 -26.87
N ILE A 384 25.75 2.37 -28.04
CA ILE A 384 24.90 2.72 -29.18
C ILE A 384 25.31 1.87 -30.38
N GLY A 385 24.35 1.13 -30.94
CA GLY A 385 24.58 0.15 -32.00
C GLY A 385 23.80 0.46 -33.28
N ASN A 386 24.44 0.19 -34.43
CA ASN A 386 23.87 0.22 -35.77
C ASN A 386 23.16 1.54 -36.15
N ARG A 387 23.80 2.40 -36.93
CA ARG A 387 23.14 3.62 -37.44
C ARG A 387 22.05 3.22 -38.46
N LEU A 388 20.84 3.74 -38.30
CA LEU A 388 19.68 3.57 -39.19
C LEU A 388 19.93 4.11 -40.60
N THR A 389 20.93 4.98 -40.75
CA THR A 389 21.37 5.49 -42.06
C THR A 389 22.43 4.55 -42.64
N GLU A 390 22.02 3.65 -43.54
CA GLU A 390 22.89 2.61 -44.10
C GLU A 390 24.16 3.17 -44.76
N GLY A 391 25.33 2.63 -44.38
CA GLY A 391 26.64 2.98 -44.91
C GLY A 391 27.34 4.18 -44.25
N THR A 392 26.74 4.78 -43.21
CA THR A 392 27.40 5.81 -42.39
C THR A 392 27.94 5.21 -41.10
N SER A 393 29.25 5.32 -40.88
CA SER A 393 29.87 4.96 -39.60
C SER A 393 29.67 6.09 -38.58
N TYR A 394 29.77 5.76 -37.30
CA TYR A 394 29.91 6.78 -36.27
C TYR A 394 31.25 7.52 -36.47
N SER A 395 31.24 8.82 -36.18
CA SER A 395 32.36 9.74 -36.31
C SER A 395 32.95 10.10 -34.94
N ASP A 396 34.12 10.73 -34.93
CA ASP A 396 34.73 11.24 -33.69
C ASP A 396 33.83 12.27 -32.98
N ASP A 397 32.98 12.99 -33.72
CA ASP A 397 32.01 13.92 -33.17
C ASP A 397 30.86 13.18 -32.47
N ASP A 398 30.44 12.04 -33.01
CA ASP A 398 29.46 11.15 -32.37
C ASP A 398 30.01 10.59 -31.04
N LEU A 399 31.32 10.26 -30.96
CA LEU A 399 31.96 9.82 -29.71
C LEU A 399 31.96 10.92 -28.63
N ARG A 400 32.25 12.18 -28.99
CA ARG A 400 32.22 13.31 -28.05
C ARG A 400 30.81 13.56 -27.52
N LEU A 401 29.81 13.40 -28.38
CA LEU A 401 28.41 13.51 -27.98
C LEU A 401 28.03 12.36 -27.03
N LEU A 402 28.49 11.14 -27.32
CA LEU A 402 28.27 9.98 -26.45
C LEU A 402 28.90 10.16 -25.06
N GLU A 403 30.11 10.71 -24.99
CA GLU A 403 30.79 11.04 -23.73
C GLU A 403 29.98 12.01 -22.87
N THR A 404 29.37 13.01 -23.52
CA THR A 404 28.56 14.01 -22.82
C THR A 404 27.32 13.35 -22.21
N LEU A 405 26.69 12.44 -22.96
CA LEU A 405 25.51 11.70 -22.50
C LEU A 405 25.86 10.67 -21.42
N SER A 406 26.98 9.96 -21.56
CA SER A 406 27.42 8.98 -20.56
C SER A 406 27.68 9.63 -19.20
N ASN A 407 28.34 10.79 -19.19
CA ASN A 407 28.59 11.53 -17.95
C ASN A 407 27.29 12.03 -17.30
N GLN A 408 26.32 12.49 -18.09
CA GLN A 408 25.02 12.94 -17.55
C GLN A 408 24.21 11.78 -16.96
N ILE A 409 24.18 10.63 -17.64
CA ILE A 409 23.51 9.43 -17.16
C ILE A 409 24.17 8.92 -15.88
N ALA A 410 25.51 8.97 -15.80
CA ALA A 410 26.24 8.59 -14.60
C ALA A 410 25.86 9.46 -13.39
N VAL A 411 25.88 10.79 -13.54
CA VAL A 411 25.47 11.74 -12.48
C VAL A 411 24.03 11.51 -12.03
N ALA A 412 23.13 11.23 -12.96
CA ALA A 412 21.73 11.02 -12.63
C ALA A 412 21.46 9.67 -11.94
N LEU A 413 22.19 8.61 -12.33
CA LEU A 413 22.13 7.32 -11.65
C LEU A 413 22.69 7.40 -10.23
N GLU A 414 23.74 8.19 -10.02
CA GLU A 414 24.34 8.44 -8.71
C GLU A 414 23.39 9.24 -7.80
N ASN A 415 22.76 10.30 -8.33
CA ASN A 415 21.76 11.08 -7.60
C ASN A 415 20.50 10.29 -7.29
N GLY A 416 19.94 9.54 -8.25
CA GLY A 416 18.78 8.69 -8.02
C GLY A 416 19.06 7.55 -7.04
N HIS A 417 20.29 7.06 -6.98
CA HIS A 417 20.72 6.12 -5.95
C HIS A 417 20.79 6.79 -4.57
N LEU A 418 21.37 7.98 -4.47
CA LEU A 418 21.43 8.75 -3.23
C LEU A 418 20.02 9.11 -2.71
N GLU A 419 19.12 9.52 -3.60
CA GLU A 419 17.72 9.82 -3.27
C GLU A 419 16.98 8.56 -2.80
N ARG A 420 17.15 7.41 -3.45
CA ARG A 420 16.56 6.15 -2.96
C ARG A 420 17.15 5.72 -1.62
N SER A 421 18.47 5.80 -1.44
CA SER A 421 19.09 5.47 -0.17
C SER A 421 18.68 6.43 0.94
N LEU A 422 18.51 7.72 0.66
CA LEU A 422 17.98 8.70 1.61
C LEU A 422 16.49 8.53 1.87
N ALA A 423 15.69 8.18 0.86
CA ALA A 423 14.26 7.91 1.00
C ALA A 423 14.02 6.61 1.77
N GLU A 424 14.81 5.56 1.51
CA GLU A 424 14.75 4.29 2.23
C GLU A 424 15.28 4.44 3.66
N LEU A 425 16.35 5.21 3.87
CA LEU A 425 16.85 5.52 5.23
C LEU A 425 15.86 6.43 5.97
N SER A 426 15.22 7.40 5.30
CA SER A 426 14.19 8.25 5.90
C SER A 426 12.92 7.46 6.19
N ARG A 427 12.48 6.57 5.29
CA ARG A 427 11.34 5.67 5.50
C ARG A 427 11.62 4.67 6.62
N LEU A 428 12.80 4.06 6.65
CA LEU A 428 13.23 3.18 7.74
C LEU A 428 13.36 3.93 9.05
N LYS A 429 13.81 5.19 9.04
CA LYS A 429 13.87 6.05 10.22
C LYS A 429 12.48 6.49 10.69
N GLU A 430 11.57 6.80 9.77
CA GLU A 430 10.17 7.10 10.09
C GLU A 430 9.43 5.85 10.56
N GLU A 431 9.66 4.69 9.96
CA GLU A 431 9.15 3.38 10.41
C GLU A 431 9.73 3.01 11.79
N LEU A 432 11.04 3.21 12.03
CA LEU A 432 11.66 2.99 13.34
C LEU A 432 11.14 3.97 14.39
N ASN A 433 10.99 5.26 14.07
CA ASN A 433 10.44 6.25 14.97
C ASN A 433 8.95 5.97 15.25
N PHE A 434 8.17 5.64 14.22
CA PHE A 434 6.77 5.26 14.37
C PHE A 434 6.64 3.99 15.22
N GLN A 435 7.43 2.94 14.96
CA GLN A 435 7.44 1.72 15.78
C GLN A 435 7.95 1.94 17.21
N ALA A 436 8.86 2.90 17.44
CA ALA A 436 9.36 3.22 18.78
C ALA A 436 8.31 3.94 19.64
N TYR A 437 7.37 4.66 19.03
CA TYR A 437 6.40 5.52 19.72
C TYR A 437 4.92 5.12 19.52
N HIS A 438 4.63 4.16 18.64
CA HIS A 438 3.27 3.70 18.35
C HIS A 438 3.13 2.17 18.54
N ASP A 439 1.92 1.73 18.89
CA ASP A 439 1.56 0.32 18.99
C ASP A 439 1.42 -0.28 17.59
N SER A 440 2.08 -1.41 17.33
CA SER A 440 2.17 -2.01 15.99
C SER A 440 0.86 -2.64 15.50
N LEU A 441 -0.07 -2.95 16.41
CA LEU A 441 -1.37 -3.51 16.07
C LEU A 441 -2.39 -2.41 15.74
N THR A 442 -2.51 -1.41 16.63
CA THR A 442 -3.57 -0.39 16.55
C THR A 442 -3.13 0.92 15.90
N GLY A 443 -1.83 1.16 15.79
CA GLY A 443 -1.24 2.43 15.32
C GLY A 443 -1.43 3.62 16.28
N LEU A 444 -2.01 3.41 17.47
CA LEU A 444 -2.11 4.43 18.50
C LEU A 444 -0.73 4.72 19.13
N ALA A 445 -0.63 5.80 19.91
CA ALA A 445 0.57 6.02 20.72
C ALA A 445 0.82 4.80 21.63
N ASN A 446 2.07 4.41 21.81
CA ASN A 446 2.42 3.38 22.79
C ASN A 446 2.65 4.01 24.17
N ARG A 447 2.88 3.15 25.16
CA ARG A 447 3.14 3.58 26.54
C ARG A 447 4.28 4.60 26.67
N SER A 448 5.35 4.45 25.87
CA SER A 448 6.51 5.35 25.92
C SER A 448 6.14 6.76 25.46
N LEU A 449 5.49 6.89 24.30
CA LEU A 449 5.03 8.18 23.77
C LEU A 449 4.01 8.82 24.72
N PHE A 450 3.08 8.03 25.26
CA PHE A 450 2.06 8.53 26.18
C PHE A 450 2.69 9.14 27.44
N VAL A 451 3.59 8.42 28.11
CA VAL A 451 4.28 8.89 29.32
C VAL A 451 5.13 10.13 29.05
N GLU A 452 5.82 10.17 27.89
CA GLU A 452 6.59 11.33 27.47
C GLU A 452 5.70 12.57 27.32
N ARG A 453 4.58 12.45 26.61
CA ARG A 453 3.62 13.55 26.41
C ARG A 453 2.95 14.03 27.70
N VAL A 454 2.61 13.11 28.60
CA VAL A 454 2.12 13.46 29.95
C VAL A 454 3.20 14.25 30.71
N THR A 455 4.46 13.80 30.65
CA THR A 455 5.59 14.46 31.34
C THR A 455 5.87 15.85 30.77
N GLU A 456 5.84 16.02 29.45
CA GLU A 456 6.00 17.31 28.77
C GLU A 456 4.94 18.32 29.22
N HIS A 457 3.67 17.91 29.26
CA HIS A 457 2.56 18.77 29.65
C HIS A 457 2.56 19.10 31.14
N LEU A 458 3.01 18.18 32.00
CA LEU A 458 3.23 18.48 33.43
C LEU A 458 4.38 19.48 33.65
N ALA A 459 5.34 19.59 32.72
CA ALA A 459 6.45 20.53 32.80
C ALA A 459 6.13 21.94 32.25
N GLY A 460 5.13 22.08 31.38
CA GLY A 460 4.71 23.36 30.78
C GLY A 460 3.89 24.25 31.72
N HIS A 461 4.54 25.15 32.46
CA HIS A 461 3.94 25.97 33.53
C HIS A 461 3.29 27.30 33.08
N ALA A 462 2.52 27.35 31.98
CA ALA A 462 2.12 28.66 31.42
C ALA A 462 0.65 29.08 31.60
N ASP A 463 -0.32 28.17 31.71
CA ASP A 463 -1.74 28.54 31.85
C ASP A 463 -2.47 27.66 32.87
N GLN A 464 -3.57 28.17 33.42
CA GLN A 464 -4.38 27.59 34.51
C GLN A 464 -5.12 26.27 34.14
N ARG A 465 -4.56 25.42 33.28
CA ARG A 465 -5.20 24.23 32.72
C ARG A 465 -4.49 22.96 33.19
N MET A 466 -5.25 21.94 33.56
CA MET A 466 -4.72 20.72 34.18
C MET A 466 -4.77 19.57 33.17
N PRO A 467 -3.67 18.87 32.89
CA PRO A 467 -3.71 17.65 32.09
C PRO A 467 -4.51 16.58 32.83
N VAL A 468 -5.40 15.91 32.11
CA VAL A 468 -6.25 14.83 32.64
C VAL A 468 -5.95 13.53 31.89
N VAL A 469 -5.71 12.46 32.64
CA VAL A 469 -5.51 11.12 32.11
C VAL A 469 -6.77 10.30 32.33
N LEU A 470 -7.26 9.71 31.25
CA LEU A 470 -8.28 8.66 31.26
C LEU A 470 -7.55 7.33 31.05
N PHE A 471 -7.81 6.36 31.91
CA PHE A 471 -7.35 4.98 31.77
C PHE A 471 -8.56 4.10 31.48
N LEU A 472 -8.52 3.35 30.39
CA LEU A 472 -9.61 2.53 29.88
C LEU A 472 -9.16 1.07 29.83
N ASP A 473 -9.99 0.18 30.35
CA ASP A 473 -9.85 -1.27 30.21
C ASP A 473 -11.10 -1.83 29.53
N LEU A 474 -10.93 -2.74 28.57
CA LEU A 474 -12.05 -3.37 27.87
C LEU A 474 -12.65 -4.50 28.73
N ASP A 475 -13.92 -4.36 29.06
CA ASP A 475 -14.62 -5.32 29.89
C ASP A 475 -14.74 -6.67 29.17
N ASP A 476 -14.33 -7.76 29.85
CA ASP A 476 -14.46 -9.14 29.37
C ASP A 476 -13.74 -9.45 28.03
N PHE A 477 -12.70 -8.68 27.67
CA PHE A 477 -11.89 -8.91 26.47
C PHE A 477 -11.30 -10.34 26.39
N LYS A 478 -10.91 -10.91 27.52
CA LYS A 478 -10.42 -12.30 27.60
C LYS A 478 -11.46 -13.30 27.09
N THR A 479 -12.73 -13.11 27.44
CA THR A 479 -13.83 -13.96 26.96
C THR A 479 -13.95 -13.92 25.44
N VAL A 480 -13.71 -12.76 24.81
CA VAL A 480 -13.67 -12.63 23.35
C VAL A 480 -12.53 -13.44 22.75
N ASN A 481 -11.32 -13.35 23.33
CA ASN A 481 -10.18 -14.15 22.89
C ASN A 481 -10.40 -15.65 23.05
N ASP A 482 -10.97 -16.08 24.17
CA ASP A 482 -11.17 -17.49 24.48
C ASP A 482 -12.29 -18.09 23.61
N THR A 483 -13.32 -17.31 23.27
CA THR A 483 -14.47 -17.76 22.48
C THR A 483 -14.25 -17.68 20.96
N LEU A 484 -13.59 -16.63 20.48
CA LEU A 484 -13.45 -16.33 19.04
C LEU A 484 -12.01 -16.42 18.52
N GLY A 485 -11.05 -16.67 19.40
CA GLY A 485 -9.63 -16.76 19.10
C GLY A 485 -8.92 -15.40 19.06
N HIS A 486 -7.59 -15.44 19.24
CA HIS A 486 -6.75 -14.23 19.29
C HIS A 486 -6.86 -13.33 18.05
N ALA A 487 -7.07 -13.88 16.85
CA ALA A 487 -7.25 -13.08 15.64
C ALA A 487 -8.55 -12.25 15.64
N ALA A 488 -9.57 -12.65 16.39
CA ALA A 488 -10.77 -11.85 16.60
C ALA A 488 -10.53 -10.76 17.66
N GLY A 489 -9.81 -11.08 18.73
CA GLY A 489 -9.38 -10.09 19.73
C GLY A 489 -8.48 -9.01 19.13
N ASP A 490 -7.53 -9.36 18.27
CA ASP A 490 -6.69 -8.38 17.57
C ASP A 490 -7.51 -7.42 16.72
N ARG A 491 -8.53 -7.93 16.00
CA ARG A 491 -9.45 -7.09 15.22
C ARG A 491 -10.30 -6.20 16.11
N LEU A 492 -10.76 -6.71 17.26
CA LEU A 492 -11.50 -5.92 18.23
C LEU A 492 -10.65 -4.74 18.74
N LEU A 493 -9.38 -4.98 19.06
CA LEU A 493 -8.47 -3.93 19.53
C LEU A 493 -8.26 -2.83 18.47
N VAL A 494 -8.18 -3.21 17.19
CA VAL A 494 -8.09 -2.24 16.07
C VAL A 494 -9.38 -1.41 15.97
N GLU A 495 -10.54 -2.05 16.01
CA GLU A 495 -11.83 -1.34 15.93
C GLU A 495 -12.06 -0.41 17.14
N VAL A 496 -11.65 -0.83 18.33
CA VAL A 496 -11.68 0.01 19.55
C VAL A 496 -10.81 1.24 19.36
N ALA A 497 -9.59 1.06 18.83
CA ALA A 497 -8.69 2.18 18.57
C ALA A 497 -9.29 3.19 17.57
N ASP A 498 -9.95 2.71 16.52
CA ASP A 498 -10.60 3.57 15.53
C ASP A 498 -11.82 4.31 16.11
N ARG A 499 -12.60 3.65 16.97
CA ARG A 499 -13.69 4.31 17.69
C ARG A 499 -13.18 5.39 18.65
N LEU A 500 -12.13 5.11 19.41
CA LEU A 500 -11.49 6.10 20.28
C LEU A 500 -11.06 7.33 19.48
N ARG A 501 -10.37 7.15 18.34
CA ARG A 501 -10.00 8.27 17.46
C ARG A 501 -11.21 9.06 16.97
N SER A 502 -12.32 8.40 16.66
CA SER A 502 -13.52 9.04 16.10
C SER A 502 -14.26 9.95 17.09
N VAL A 503 -14.13 9.69 18.39
CA VAL A 503 -14.82 10.44 19.44
C VAL A 503 -13.94 11.42 20.19
N LEU A 504 -12.64 11.44 19.90
CA LEU A 504 -11.67 12.34 20.51
C LEU A 504 -11.40 13.55 19.60
N ARG A 505 -10.97 14.66 20.21
CA ARG A 505 -10.55 15.84 19.44
C ARG A 505 -9.15 15.62 18.88
N PRO A 506 -8.74 16.38 17.84
CA PRO A 506 -7.40 16.28 17.26
C PRO A 506 -6.25 16.51 18.27
N ASP A 507 -6.50 17.28 19.33
CA ASP A 507 -5.50 17.61 20.36
C ASP A 507 -5.43 16.54 21.47
N ASP A 508 -6.43 15.66 21.58
CA ASP A 508 -6.41 14.56 22.56
C ASP A 508 -5.49 13.44 22.06
N LEU A 509 -4.74 12.81 22.97
CA LEU A 509 -3.81 11.75 22.61
C LEU A 509 -4.31 10.38 23.10
N PRO A 510 -4.91 9.55 22.21
CA PRO A 510 -5.20 8.15 22.52
C PRO A 510 -3.95 7.27 22.39
N ALA A 511 -3.79 6.36 23.34
CA ALA A 511 -2.71 5.38 23.41
C ALA A 511 -3.23 3.98 23.76
N ARG A 512 -2.47 2.96 23.35
CA ARG A 512 -2.61 1.60 23.86
C ARG A 512 -1.41 1.28 24.74
N LEU A 513 -1.67 0.95 25.99
CA LEU A 513 -0.62 0.72 26.99
C LEU A 513 -0.12 -0.73 26.97
N GLY A 514 -0.99 -1.67 26.59
CA GLY A 514 -0.69 -3.09 26.41
C GLY A 514 -1.95 -3.94 26.61
N GLY A 515 -2.02 -5.13 26.00
CA GLY A 515 -3.20 -6.00 26.15
C GLY A 515 -4.49 -5.32 25.68
N ASP A 516 -5.47 -5.25 26.58
CA ASP A 516 -6.78 -4.58 26.50
C ASP A 516 -6.82 -3.18 27.13
N GLU A 517 -5.68 -2.66 27.58
CA GLU A 517 -5.58 -1.36 28.25
C GLU A 517 -5.28 -0.23 27.26
N PHE A 518 -6.12 0.80 27.30
CA PHE A 518 -6.00 2.04 26.55
C PHE A 518 -5.89 3.23 27.50
N ALA A 519 -5.34 4.33 27.03
CA ALA A 519 -5.32 5.58 27.77
C ALA A 519 -5.57 6.77 26.84
N VAL A 520 -6.13 7.84 27.40
CA VAL A 520 -6.31 9.11 26.69
C VAL A 520 -5.78 10.24 27.55
N LEU A 521 -4.94 11.08 26.96
CA LEU A 521 -4.50 12.33 27.57
C LEU A 521 -5.33 13.45 26.97
N LEU A 522 -6.10 14.13 27.82
CA LEU A 522 -6.87 15.31 27.46
C LEU A 522 -6.04 16.55 27.78
N LEU A 523 -5.82 17.38 26.77
CA LEU A 523 -5.06 18.61 26.86
C LEU A 523 -6.00 19.78 27.12
N ASP A 524 -5.56 20.75 27.93
CA ASP A 524 -6.21 22.06 28.08
C ASP A 524 -7.63 22.08 28.66
N GLU A 525 -8.00 21.10 29.48
CA GLU A 525 -9.34 21.07 30.07
C GLU A 525 -9.47 22.06 31.26
N PRO A 526 -10.45 22.98 31.23
CA PRO A 526 -10.65 23.99 32.27
C PRO A 526 -11.37 23.43 33.52
N ASP A 527 -12.02 22.27 33.40
CA ASP A 527 -12.79 21.61 34.45
C ASP A 527 -12.81 20.09 34.23
N LEU A 528 -12.76 19.34 35.33
CA LEU A 528 -12.87 17.88 35.39
C LEU A 528 -14.19 17.36 34.79
N GLN A 529 -15.25 18.18 34.83
CA GLN A 529 -16.54 17.85 34.20
C GLN A 529 -16.43 17.61 32.69
N VAL A 530 -15.49 18.29 32.01
CA VAL A 530 -15.29 18.06 30.58
C VAL A 530 -14.64 16.70 30.34
N ALA A 531 -13.70 16.30 31.19
CA ALA A 531 -13.07 14.97 31.11
C ALA A 531 -14.09 13.84 31.34
N VAL A 532 -15.04 14.04 32.27
CA VAL A 532 -16.16 13.10 32.47
C VAL A 532 -17.01 12.99 31.21
N ALA A 533 -17.39 14.11 30.60
CA ALA A 533 -18.17 14.10 29.37
C ALA A 533 -17.44 13.42 28.19
N VAL A 534 -16.12 13.52 28.12
CA VAL A 534 -15.31 12.77 27.14
C VAL A 534 -15.31 11.27 27.46
N ALA A 535 -15.13 10.89 28.72
CA ALA A 535 -15.17 9.50 29.15
C ALA A 535 -16.54 8.85 28.86
N ASP A 536 -17.65 9.52 29.16
CA ASP A 536 -19.00 9.04 28.84
C ASP A 536 -19.19 8.86 27.34
N ARG A 537 -18.67 9.79 26.52
CA ARG A 537 -18.71 9.66 25.06
C ARG A 537 -17.91 8.46 24.56
N ILE A 538 -16.78 8.14 25.19
CA ILE A 538 -16.01 6.93 24.88
C ILE A 538 -16.81 5.68 25.24
N ILE A 539 -17.41 5.62 26.44
CA ILE A 539 -18.29 4.53 26.88
C ILE A 539 -19.40 4.29 25.85
N ASP A 540 -20.11 5.35 25.44
CA ASP A 540 -21.20 5.27 24.47
C ASP A 540 -20.74 4.75 23.11
N ALA A 541 -19.53 5.12 22.67
CA ALA A 541 -18.95 4.62 21.43
C ALA A 541 -18.60 3.12 21.52
N LEU A 542 -18.15 2.65 22.68
CA LEU A 542 -17.83 1.22 22.88
C LEU A 542 -19.10 0.36 22.94
N ARG A 543 -20.22 0.91 23.44
CA ARG A 543 -21.51 0.20 23.52
C ARG A 543 -22.06 -0.28 22.18
N VAL A 544 -21.66 0.35 21.07
CA VAL A 544 -22.08 -0.05 19.72
C VAL A 544 -21.51 -1.43 19.37
N THR A 545 -22.29 -2.31 18.74
CA THR A 545 -21.84 -3.67 18.37
C THR A 545 -20.63 -3.64 17.42
N PHE A 546 -19.60 -4.45 17.70
CA PHE A 546 -18.42 -4.66 16.87
C PHE A 546 -18.64 -5.82 15.90
N LEU A 547 -18.33 -5.63 14.62
CA LEU A 547 -18.47 -6.65 13.59
C LEU A 547 -17.11 -7.31 13.30
N LEU A 548 -16.84 -8.48 13.90
CA LEU A 548 -15.55 -9.18 13.80
C LEU A 548 -15.61 -10.29 12.73
N GLY A 549 -15.79 -9.89 11.47
CA GLY A 549 -16.01 -10.83 10.35
C GLY A 549 -17.48 -11.18 10.21
N THR A 550 -17.88 -12.40 10.58
CA THR A 550 -19.29 -12.83 10.56
C THR A 550 -19.97 -12.79 11.93
N SER A 551 -19.23 -12.41 12.98
CA SER A 551 -19.72 -12.40 14.37
C SER A 551 -19.90 -10.96 14.86
N GLU A 552 -21.00 -10.73 15.57
CA GLU A 552 -21.30 -9.48 16.25
C GLU A 552 -20.97 -9.62 17.74
N VAL A 553 -20.15 -8.71 18.27
CA VAL A 553 -19.69 -8.73 19.66
C VAL A 553 -19.96 -7.37 20.29
N GLN A 554 -20.43 -7.36 21.52
CA GLN A 554 -20.57 -6.13 22.29
C GLN A 554 -19.59 -6.14 23.45
N VAL A 555 -18.84 -5.06 23.62
CA VAL A 555 -17.79 -4.92 24.62
C VAL A 555 -17.96 -3.57 25.32
N GLY A 556 -17.98 -3.59 26.64
CA GLY A 556 -18.00 -2.38 27.47
C GLY A 556 -16.58 -1.87 27.76
N GLY A 557 -16.50 -0.71 28.38
CA GLY A 557 -15.23 -0.18 28.88
C GLY A 557 -15.38 0.32 30.30
N SER A 558 -14.38 0.08 31.15
CA SER A 558 -14.29 0.71 32.46
C SER A 558 -13.26 1.84 32.39
N ILE A 559 -13.64 3.07 32.73
CA ILE A 559 -12.77 4.26 32.62
C ILE A 559 -12.49 4.88 33.98
N GLY A 560 -11.21 5.12 34.27
CA GLY A 560 -10.74 5.89 35.41
C GLY A 560 -10.19 7.24 34.99
N ILE A 561 -10.56 8.30 35.70
CA ILE A 561 -10.12 9.68 35.43
C ILE A 561 -9.21 10.16 36.56
N ALA A 562 -8.03 10.65 36.24
CA ALA A 562 -7.19 11.39 37.18
C ALA A 562 -6.70 12.70 36.57
N ALA A 563 -6.88 13.80 37.29
CA ALA A 563 -6.37 15.12 36.92
C ALA A 563 -5.12 15.46 37.72
N ALA A 564 -4.15 16.08 37.06
CA ALA A 564 -2.92 16.49 37.68
C ALA A 564 -3.14 17.62 38.70
N ARG A 565 -2.56 17.48 39.89
CA ARG A 565 -2.49 18.59 40.87
C ARG A 565 -1.29 19.47 40.58
N LEU A 566 -1.51 20.79 40.55
CA LEU A 566 -0.49 21.81 40.30
C LEU A 566 0.77 21.59 41.18
N GLY A 567 1.87 21.19 40.55
CA GLY A 567 3.23 21.29 41.09
C GLY A 567 3.81 20.08 41.84
N THR A 568 3.14 18.92 41.90
CA THR A 568 3.65 17.78 42.71
C THR A 568 3.61 16.39 42.08
N GLU A 569 2.85 16.16 41.00
CA GLU A 569 2.61 14.80 40.50
C GLU A 569 3.52 14.47 39.31
N ARG A 570 4.07 13.26 39.32
CA ARG A 570 4.82 12.69 38.20
C ARG A 570 3.86 11.91 37.28
N ALA A 571 4.22 11.76 36.01
CA ALA A 571 3.41 11.01 35.03
C ALA A 571 3.05 9.59 35.50
N ASP A 572 3.97 8.90 36.20
CA ASP A 572 3.74 7.57 36.78
C ASP A 572 2.70 7.57 37.90
N GLU A 573 2.65 8.63 38.70
CA GLU A 573 1.66 8.78 39.78
C GLU A 573 0.28 9.10 39.22
N LEU A 574 0.19 9.95 38.19
CA LEU A 574 -1.07 10.31 37.54
C LEU A 574 -1.69 9.11 36.82
N LEU A 575 -0.89 8.33 36.08
CA LEU A 575 -1.31 7.08 35.47
C LEU A 575 -1.79 6.05 36.51
N ARG A 576 -1.06 5.89 37.62
CA ARG A 576 -1.45 5.00 38.71
C ARG A 576 -2.78 5.42 39.34
N ASN A 577 -3.00 6.71 39.54
CA ASN A 577 -4.25 7.22 40.10
C ASN A 577 -5.43 6.97 39.15
N ALA A 578 -5.24 7.15 37.84
CA ALA A 578 -6.24 6.83 36.83
C ALA A 578 -6.55 5.33 36.77
N ASP A 579 -5.54 4.48 36.86
CA ASP A 579 -5.67 3.01 36.95
C ASP A 579 -6.47 2.57 38.19
N VAL A 580 -6.18 3.14 39.36
CA VAL A 580 -6.94 2.91 40.61
C VAL A 580 -8.42 3.30 40.45
N ALA A 581 -8.69 4.43 39.81
CA ALA A 581 -10.05 4.85 39.52
C ALA A 581 -10.74 3.91 38.52
N MET A 582 -10.03 3.46 37.48
CA MET A 582 -10.54 2.52 36.48
C MET A 582 -10.91 1.18 37.12
N TYR A 583 -10.06 0.65 37.99
CA TYR A 583 -10.37 -0.55 38.75
C TYR A 583 -11.61 -0.36 39.65
N THR A 584 -11.77 0.83 40.23
CA THR A 584 -12.97 1.18 41.01
C THR A 584 -14.22 1.21 40.11
N ALA A 585 -14.11 1.75 38.89
CA ALA A 585 -15.19 1.70 37.90
C ALA A 585 -15.57 0.25 37.53
N LYS A 586 -14.56 -0.61 37.32
CA LYS A 586 -14.74 -2.02 36.97
C LYS A 586 -15.46 -2.79 38.08
N THR A 587 -15.02 -2.62 39.31
CA THR A 587 -15.60 -3.29 40.49
C THR A 587 -16.95 -2.72 40.92
N SER A 588 -17.27 -1.49 40.53
CA SER A 588 -18.57 -0.85 40.83
C SER A 588 -19.66 -1.20 39.81
N GLY A 589 -19.41 -2.16 38.92
CA GLY A 589 -20.42 -2.69 37.98
C GLY A 589 -20.10 -2.43 36.50
N LYS A 590 -18.82 -2.28 36.14
CA LYS A 590 -18.30 -2.16 34.76
C LYS A 590 -18.97 -1.05 33.92
N ASN A 591 -18.54 -0.89 32.66
CA ASN A 591 -19.18 0.00 31.68
C ASN A 591 -19.49 1.42 32.18
N ARG A 592 -18.57 1.99 32.96
CA ARG A 592 -18.77 3.26 33.68
C ARG A 592 -17.47 4.02 33.86
N VAL A 593 -17.63 5.24 34.35
CA VAL A 593 -16.54 6.17 34.66
C VAL A 593 -16.40 6.33 36.16
N ALA A 594 -15.18 6.37 36.68
CA ALA A 594 -14.89 6.77 38.05
C ALA A 594 -13.77 7.81 38.08
N ILE A 595 -13.90 8.79 38.98
CA ILE A 595 -12.91 9.85 39.19
C ILE A 595 -12.06 9.46 40.38
N PHE A 596 -10.73 9.59 40.24
CA PHE A 596 -9.81 9.27 41.32
C PHE A 596 -10.05 10.17 42.56
N GLU A 597 -10.34 9.52 43.68
CA GLU A 597 -10.32 10.14 45.00
C GLU A 597 -9.24 9.47 45.87
N PRO A 598 -8.52 10.22 46.74
CA PRO A 598 -7.50 9.64 47.62
C PRO A 598 -7.97 8.45 48.49
N THR A 599 -9.25 8.39 48.81
CA THR A 599 -9.92 7.33 49.57
C THR A 599 -9.96 5.99 48.81
N MET A 600 -9.89 5.99 47.48
CA MET A 600 -9.98 4.79 46.64
C MET A 600 -8.80 3.83 46.85
N HIS A 601 -7.62 4.34 47.17
CA HIS A 601 -6.45 3.50 47.44
C HIS A 601 -6.64 2.59 48.67
N ALA A 602 -7.33 3.08 49.71
CA ALA A 602 -7.66 2.29 50.90
C ALA A 602 -8.72 1.21 50.62
N ALA A 603 -9.66 1.47 49.70
CA ALA A 603 -10.71 0.52 49.32
C ALA A 603 -10.15 -0.72 48.60
N ILE A 604 -9.13 -0.54 47.74
CA ILE A 604 -8.48 -1.65 47.02
C ILE A 604 -7.77 -2.59 48.00
N VAL A 605 -7.03 -2.05 48.97
CA VAL A 605 -6.36 -2.84 50.00
C VAL A 605 -7.39 -3.62 50.85
N ALA A 606 -8.45 -2.95 51.28
CA ALA A 606 -9.51 -3.58 52.08
C ALA A 606 -10.29 -4.68 51.34
N ARG A 607 -10.39 -4.59 50.00
CA ARG A 607 -11.00 -5.61 49.13
C ARG A 607 -10.11 -6.85 49.00
N HIS A 608 -8.80 -6.67 48.87
CA HIS A 608 -7.86 -7.80 48.82
C HIS A 608 -7.83 -8.59 50.14
N GLU A 609 -7.88 -7.90 51.29
CA GLU A 609 -7.97 -8.54 52.60
C GLU A 609 -9.25 -9.37 52.75
N LEU A 610 -10.41 -8.81 52.36
CA LEU A 610 -11.70 -9.49 52.43
C LEU A 610 -11.73 -10.79 51.59
N SER A 611 -11.00 -10.82 50.47
CA SER A 611 -10.90 -11.97 49.58
C SER A 611 -10.20 -13.16 50.25
N LEU A 612 -9.09 -12.87 50.95
CA LEU A 612 -8.35 -13.86 51.72
C LEU A 612 -9.14 -14.38 52.93
N GLU A 613 -10.02 -13.55 53.49
CA GLU A 613 -10.91 -13.93 54.59
C GLU A 613 -12.05 -14.83 54.12
N LEU A 614 -12.64 -14.55 52.94
CA LEU A 614 -13.74 -15.33 52.38
C LEU A 614 -13.34 -16.80 52.16
N SER A 615 -12.16 -17.05 51.59
CA SER A 615 -11.65 -18.41 51.38
C SER A 615 -11.51 -19.20 52.70
N LYS A 616 -11.17 -18.52 53.80
CA LYS A 616 -11.08 -19.14 55.14
C LYS A 616 -12.45 -19.37 55.78
N SER A 617 -13.47 -18.60 55.41
CA SER A 617 -14.81 -18.65 56.02
C SER A 617 -15.53 -19.98 55.80
N LEU A 618 -15.31 -20.63 54.64
CA LEU A 618 -15.91 -21.92 54.26
C LEU A 618 -15.63 -23.02 55.28
N GLY A 619 -14.43 -23.02 55.90
CA GLY A 619 -14.06 -23.99 56.93
C GLY A 619 -14.40 -23.58 58.37
N ARG A 620 -14.91 -22.36 58.59
CA ARG A 620 -15.10 -21.77 59.93
C ARG A 620 -16.56 -21.67 60.37
N GLY A 621 -17.51 -22.09 59.54
CA GLY A 621 -18.94 -21.99 59.84
C GLY A 621 -19.42 -20.54 59.95
N GLU A 622 -18.76 -19.62 59.25
CA GLU A 622 -19.12 -18.19 59.23
C GLU A 622 -20.20 -17.89 58.18
N LEU A 623 -20.45 -18.81 57.23
CA LEU A 623 -21.50 -18.69 56.23
C LEU A 623 -22.82 -19.22 56.79
N VAL A 624 -23.91 -18.53 56.52
CA VAL A 624 -25.27 -18.91 56.92
C VAL A 624 -26.24 -18.64 55.78
N LEU A 625 -27.33 -19.40 55.72
CA LEU A 625 -28.42 -19.15 54.77
C LEU A 625 -29.56 -18.40 55.46
N GLN A 626 -30.06 -17.38 54.77
CA GLN A 626 -31.36 -16.80 55.04
C GLN A 626 -32.33 -17.20 53.93
N TYR A 627 -33.63 -17.23 54.23
CA TYR A 627 -34.64 -17.77 53.35
C TYR A 627 -35.74 -16.73 53.14
N GLN A 628 -36.00 -16.35 51.90
CA GLN A 628 -37.08 -15.43 51.55
C GLN A 628 -38.30 -16.20 51.04
N PRO A 629 -39.49 -16.05 51.64
CA PRO A 629 -40.69 -16.75 51.19
C PRO A 629 -41.18 -16.32 49.80
N ILE A 630 -41.48 -17.31 48.96
CA ILE A 630 -42.17 -17.14 47.67
C ILE A 630 -43.66 -17.43 47.89
N ILE A 631 -44.51 -16.47 47.57
CA ILE A 631 -45.95 -16.49 47.88
C ILE A 631 -46.77 -16.69 46.59
N ASP A 632 -47.78 -17.57 46.65
CA ASP A 632 -48.85 -17.58 45.65
C ASP A 632 -49.69 -16.33 45.83
N LEU A 633 -49.64 -15.44 44.84
CA LEU A 633 -50.28 -14.14 44.93
C LEU A 633 -51.79 -14.26 44.99
N ARG A 634 -52.42 -15.34 44.53
CA ARG A 634 -53.88 -15.51 44.55
C ARG A 634 -54.39 -16.02 45.89
N THR A 635 -53.65 -16.91 46.54
CA THR A 635 -54.06 -17.55 47.81
C THR A 635 -53.40 -16.93 49.04
N SER A 636 -52.35 -16.13 48.84
CA SER A 636 -51.47 -15.60 49.87
C SER A 636 -50.89 -16.71 50.75
N THR A 637 -50.54 -17.84 50.14
CA THR A 637 -49.84 -18.96 50.82
C THR A 637 -48.41 -19.01 50.36
N ALA A 638 -47.47 -19.25 51.28
CA ALA A 638 -46.09 -19.51 50.90
C ALA A 638 -46.02 -20.82 50.11
N VAL A 639 -45.33 -20.88 48.97
CA VAL A 639 -45.21 -22.09 48.13
C VAL A 639 -43.79 -22.63 48.08
N GLY A 640 -42.81 -21.76 48.33
CA GLY A 640 -41.40 -22.08 48.38
C GLY A 640 -40.62 -21.00 49.10
N VAL A 641 -39.30 -21.12 49.09
CA VAL A 641 -38.37 -20.11 49.58
C VAL A 641 -37.20 -19.96 48.63
N GLU A 642 -36.61 -18.78 48.58
CA GLU A 642 -35.29 -18.55 47.99
C GLU A 642 -34.22 -18.57 49.07
N ALA A 643 -33.16 -19.35 48.86
CA ALA A 643 -32.00 -19.42 49.74
C ALA A 643 -30.97 -18.34 49.37
N LEU A 644 -30.72 -17.45 50.32
CA LEU A 644 -29.86 -16.29 50.18
C LEU A 644 -28.69 -16.42 51.15
N VAL A 645 -27.50 -16.58 50.60
CA VAL A 645 -26.28 -16.70 51.41
C VAL A 645 -25.94 -15.40 52.12
N ARG A 646 -25.43 -15.52 53.35
CA ARG A 646 -24.91 -14.43 54.17
C ARG A 646 -23.60 -14.84 54.79
N TRP A 647 -22.72 -13.87 55.01
CA TRP A 647 -21.45 -14.11 55.68
C TRP A 647 -21.42 -13.36 57.02
N ARG A 648 -21.40 -14.12 58.12
CA ARG A 648 -21.25 -13.59 59.48
C ARG A 648 -19.77 -13.31 59.77
N HIS A 649 -19.29 -12.19 59.26
CA HIS A 649 -17.90 -11.77 59.41
C HIS A 649 -17.58 -11.39 60.86
N PRO A 650 -16.44 -11.84 61.43
CA PRO A 650 -16.09 -11.58 62.84
C PRO A 650 -16.00 -10.10 63.23
N THR A 651 -15.57 -9.24 62.30
CA THR A 651 -15.38 -7.80 62.55
C THR A 651 -16.38 -6.90 61.81
N ARG A 652 -16.97 -7.38 60.71
CA ARG A 652 -17.84 -6.58 59.83
C ARG A 652 -19.34 -6.88 60.01
N GLY A 653 -19.69 -7.85 60.85
CA GLY A 653 -21.07 -8.24 61.08
C GLY A 653 -21.62 -9.12 59.95
N LEU A 654 -22.92 -9.05 59.70
CA LEU A 654 -23.58 -9.86 58.67
C LEU A 654 -23.48 -9.17 57.31
N LEU A 655 -22.68 -9.73 56.41
CA LEU A 655 -22.49 -9.25 55.04
C LEU A 655 -23.49 -9.91 54.08
N GLY A 656 -23.96 -9.11 53.12
CA GLY A 656 -24.84 -9.54 52.04
C GLY A 656 -24.06 -10.14 50.86
N PRO A 657 -24.73 -10.83 49.92
CA PRO A 657 -24.08 -11.43 48.77
C PRO A 657 -23.31 -10.40 47.92
N ASP A 658 -23.84 -9.19 47.75
CA ASP A 658 -23.21 -8.12 46.97
C ASP A 658 -21.80 -7.74 47.49
N ASP A 659 -21.55 -7.94 48.79
CA ASP A 659 -20.27 -7.60 49.42
C ASP A 659 -19.16 -8.60 49.10
N PHE A 660 -19.48 -9.87 48.80
CA PHE A 660 -18.48 -10.94 48.73
C PHE A 660 -18.63 -11.92 47.56
N ILE A 661 -19.80 -12.03 46.92
CA ILE A 661 -19.99 -12.90 45.74
C ILE A 661 -19.11 -12.46 44.56
N PRO A 662 -19.00 -11.18 44.19
CA PRO A 662 -18.09 -10.75 43.12
C PRO A 662 -16.63 -11.16 43.41
N LEU A 663 -16.25 -11.13 44.69
CA LEU A 663 -14.92 -11.50 45.15
C LEU A 663 -14.70 -13.03 45.12
N ALA A 664 -15.76 -13.80 45.37
CA ALA A 664 -15.78 -15.25 45.24
C ALA A 664 -15.58 -15.67 43.79
N GLU A 665 -16.23 -14.98 42.84
CA GLU A 665 -16.11 -15.23 41.40
C GLU A 665 -14.72 -14.85 40.86
N GLU A 666 -14.17 -13.71 41.30
CA GLU A 666 -12.82 -13.27 40.92
C GLU A 666 -11.73 -14.25 41.36
N THR A 667 -11.92 -14.92 42.50
CA THR A 667 -10.94 -15.85 43.08
C THR A 667 -11.21 -17.33 42.79
N GLY A 668 -12.32 -17.65 42.13
CA GLY A 668 -12.78 -19.03 41.94
C GLY A 668 -13.33 -19.69 43.21
N SER A 669 -13.42 -18.97 44.34
CA SER A 669 -14.02 -19.49 45.58
C SER A 669 -15.53 -19.72 45.46
N ILE A 670 -16.19 -19.17 44.43
CA ILE A 670 -17.63 -19.31 44.19
C ILE A 670 -18.05 -20.78 43.99
N VAL A 671 -17.18 -21.63 43.45
CA VAL A 671 -17.49 -23.05 43.24
C VAL A 671 -17.67 -23.76 44.60
N ALA A 672 -16.68 -23.61 45.48
CA ALA A 672 -16.74 -24.21 46.82
C ALA A 672 -17.87 -23.61 47.67
N LEU A 673 -18.11 -22.30 47.56
CA LEU A 673 -19.23 -21.63 48.21
C LEU A 673 -20.57 -22.17 47.74
N GLY A 674 -20.77 -22.28 46.43
CA GLY A 674 -22.03 -22.73 45.87
C GLY A 674 -22.33 -24.20 46.18
N THR A 675 -21.32 -25.08 46.22
CA THR A 675 -21.49 -26.46 46.71
C THR A 675 -21.97 -26.49 48.17
N TRP A 676 -21.40 -25.64 49.03
CA TRP A 676 -21.85 -25.53 50.42
C TRP A 676 -23.30 -25.00 50.53
N VAL A 677 -23.65 -23.98 49.73
CA VAL A 677 -25.02 -23.43 49.68
C VAL A 677 -26.01 -24.50 49.23
N LEU A 678 -25.70 -25.26 48.17
CA LEU A 678 -26.55 -26.34 47.64
C LEU A 678 -26.81 -27.40 48.70
N ASP A 679 -25.77 -27.89 49.38
CA ASP A 679 -25.89 -28.90 50.42
C ASP A 679 -26.77 -28.43 51.59
N GLU A 680 -26.46 -27.26 52.17
CA GLU A 680 -27.18 -26.75 53.34
C GLU A 680 -28.65 -26.43 53.00
N ALA A 681 -28.92 -25.82 51.85
CA ALA A 681 -30.26 -25.52 51.40
C ALA A 681 -31.07 -26.81 51.14
N CYS A 682 -30.48 -27.81 50.47
CA CYS A 682 -31.16 -29.08 50.21
C CYS A 682 -31.50 -29.81 51.51
N ARG A 683 -30.56 -29.87 52.46
CA ARG A 683 -30.79 -30.44 53.81
C ARG A 683 -31.92 -29.71 54.55
N GLN A 684 -31.93 -28.38 54.53
CA GLN A 684 -32.98 -27.59 55.18
C GLN A 684 -34.36 -27.80 54.54
N ALA A 685 -34.44 -27.82 53.21
CA ALA A 685 -35.70 -28.03 52.48
C ALA A 685 -36.28 -29.44 52.69
N ALA A 686 -35.41 -30.45 52.76
CA ALA A 686 -35.80 -31.82 53.10
C ALA A 686 -36.37 -31.89 54.53
N ALA A 687 -35.73 -31.22 55.50
CA ALA A 687 -36.21 -31.15 56.88
C ALA A 687 -37.59 -30.49 56.98
N TRP A 688 -37.84 -29.38 56.28
CA TRP A 688 -39.17 -28.76 56.24
C TRP A 688 -40.22 -29.64 55.56
N SER A 689 -39.85 -30.34 54.50
CA SER A 689 -40.77 -31.21 53.76
C SER A 689 -41.15 -32.47 54.56
N ALA A 690 -40.28 -32.91 55.47
CA ALA A 690 -40.55 -34.01 56.40
C ALA A 690 -41.35 -33.58 57.64
N SER A 691 -41.52 -32.28 57.89
CA SER A 691 -42.29 -31.78 59.03
C SER A 691 -43.80 -31.96 58.82
N ASP A 692 -44.44 -32.74 59.69
CA ASP A 692 -45.89 -32.93 59.72
C ASP A 692 -46.67 -31.62 59.88
N ALA A 693 -46.07 -30.59 60.48
CA ALA A 693 -46.69 -29.29 60.70
C ALA A 693 -46.87 -28.49 59.39
N ILE A 694 -45.92 -28.65 58.46
CA ILE A 694 -45.99 -28.04 57.12
C ILE A 694 -46.85 -28.92 56.20
N GLY A 695 -46.74 -30.25 56.34
CA GLY A 695 -47.64 -31.23 55.73
C GLY A 695 -47.63 -31.25 54.20
N ARG A 696 -46.60 -30.67 53.56
CA ARG A 696 -46.45 -30.63 52.10
C ARG A 696 -44.99 -30.40 51.69
N PRO A 697 -44.63 -30.76 50.44
CA PRO A 697 -43.34 -30.43 49.86
C PRO A 697 -43.13 -28.91 49.73
N ILE A 698 -41.96 -28.43 50.11
CA ILE A 698 -41.53 -27.04 49.93
C ILE A 698 -40.53 -26.97 48.78
N THR A 699 -40.70 -25.99 47.90
CA THR A 699 -39.71 -25.69 46.86
C THR A 699 -38.62 -24.80 47.44
N ILE A 700 -37.35 -25.09 47.13
CA ILE A 700 -36.23 -24.21 47.44
C ILE A 700 -35.56 -23.75 46.15
N THR A 701 -35.36 -22.44 46.06
CA THR A 701 -34.68 -21.78 44.95
C THR A 701 -33.27 -21.40 45.38
N ILE A 702 -32.27 -21.72 44.56
CA ILE A 702 -30.85 -21.49 44.85
C ILE A 702 -30.19 -20.85 43.64
N ASN A 703 -29.52 -19.72 43.88
CA ASN A 703 -28.72 -19.03 42.88
C ASN A 703 -27.50 -19.86 42.46
N LEU A 704 -27.32 -20.01 41.15
CA LEU A 704 -26.24 -20.78 40.52
C LEU A 704 -25.34 -19.86 39.70
N ALA A 705 -24.07 -19.79 40.06
CA ALA A 705 -23.08 -19.02 39.31
C ALA A 705 -22.68 -19.72 38.01
N ALA A 706 -22.28 -18.95 36.99
CA ALA A 706 -21.81 -19.47 35.71
C ALA A 706 -20.69 -20.49 35.85
N GLN A 707 -19.70 -20.14 36.68
CA GLN A 707 -18.49 -20.93 36.88
C GLN A 707 -18.81 -22.32 37.44
N GLN A 708 -19.81 -22.42 38.33
CA GLN A 708 -20.28 -23.71 38.85
C GLN A 708 -20.89 -24.59 37.75
N LEU A 709 -21.73 -24.01 36.89
CA LEU A 709 -22.36 -24.78 35.81
C LEU A 709 -21.32 -25.27 34.79
N GLN A 710 -20.14 -24.65 34.70
CA GLN A 710 -19.05 -25.03 33.79
C GLN A 710 -18.14 -26.14 34.35
N GLU A 711 -18.21 -26.48 35.64
CA GLU A 711 -17.48 -27.60 36.24
C GLU A 711 -17.96 -28.94 35.67
N GLN A 712 -17.04 -29.78 35.21
CA GLN A 712 -17.40 -31.02 34.47
C GLN A 712 -18.17 -32.02 35.33
N ASP A 713 -17.97 -32.00 36.64
CA ASP A 713 -18.56 -32.87 37.64
C ASP A 713 -19.75 -32.23 38.38
N PHE A 714 -20.27 -31.08 37.91
CA PHE A 714 -21.36 -30.38 38.58
C PHE A 714 -22.64 -31.22 38.67
N VAL A 715 -23.03 -31.90 37.59
CA VAL A 715 -24.26 -32.72 37.56
C VAL A 715 -24.12 -33.91 38.51
N ASP A 716 -22.95 -34.57 38.53
CA ASP A 716 -22.65 -35.66 39.45
C ASP A 716 -22.68 -35.19 40.92
N THR A 717 -22.11 -34.01 41.19
CA THR A 717 -22.14 -33.37 42.52
C THR A 717 -23.57 -33.06 42.95
N LEU A 718 -24.39 -32.52 42.05
CA LEU A 718 -25.78 -32.20 42.32
C LEU A 718 -26.60 -33.46 42.63
N MET A 719 -26.39 -34.54 41.88
CA MET A 719 -27.02 -35.84 42.15
C MET A 719 -26.66 -36.35 43.55
N ALA A 720 -25.37 -36.32 43.91
CA ALA A 720 -24.91 -36.75 45.22
C ALA A 720 -25.56 -35.95 46.36
N LEU A 721 -25.66 -34.62 46.21
CA LEU A 721 -26.30 -33.74 47.21
C LEU A 721 -27.80 -34.00 47.36
N LEU A 722 -28.52 -34.27 46.26
CA LEU A 722 -29.94 -34.62 46.30
C LEU A 722 -30.16 -35.98 46.98
N ASP A 723 -29.32 -36.97 46.69
CA ASP A 723 -29.35 -38.29 47.31
C ASP A 723 -29.05 -38.22 48.82
N ASP A 724 -28.01 -37.47 49.21
CA ASP A 724 -27.59 -37.32 50.61
C ASP A 724 -28.61 -36.55 51.46
N SER A 725 -29.24 -35.50 50.89
CA SER A 725 -30.27 -34.71 51.58
C SER A 725 -31.64 -35.40 51.60
N GLY A 726 -31.90 -36.32 50.68
CA GLY A 726 -33.21 -36.93 50.47
C GLY A 726 -34.27 -35.97 49.89
N LEU A 727 -33.84 -34.80 49.39
CA LEU A 727 -34.73 -33.84 48.74
C LEU A 727 -35.13 -34.40 47.36
N ARG A 728 -36.43 -34.40 47.06
CA ARG A 728 -36.88 -34.82 45.73
C ARG A 728 -36.47 -33.76 44.70
N PRO A 729 -35.92 -34.14 43.54
CA PRO A 729 -35.39 -33.19 42.55
C PRO A 729 -36.37 -32.10 42.13
N GLU A 730 -37.68 -32.38 42.08
CA GLU A 730 -38.70 -31.40 41.67
C GLU A 730 -38.88 -30.24 42.67
N GLN A 731 -38.35 -30.40 43.88
CA GLN A 731 -38.36 -29.41 44.93
C GLN A 731 -37.19 -28.43 44.84
N LEU A 732 -36.15 -28.77 44.08
CA LEU A 732 -35.03 -27.87 43.83
C LEU A 732 -35.31 -27.03 42.57
N VAL A 733 -35.12 -25.73 42.70
CA VAL A 733 -35.07 -24.78 41.60
C VAL A 733 -33.67 -24.19 41.57
N LEU A 734 -32.96 -24.36 40.46
CA LEU A 734 -31.71 -23.65 40.21
C LEU A 734 -32.03 -22.38 39.46
N GLU A 735 -31.56 -21.29 40.01
CA GLU A 735 -31.78 -19.94 39.51
C GLU A 735 -30.51 -19.40 38.90
N MET A 736 -30.65 -18.78 37.72
CA MET A 736 -29.53 -18.28 36.96
C MET A 736 -29.91 -16.95 36.35
N THR A 737 -29.00 -15.97 36.39
CA THR A 737 -29.22 -14.70 35.70
C THR A 737 -29.21 -14.91 34.19
N GLU A 738 -29.89 -14.02 33.48
CA GLU A 738 -29.99 -14.02 32.03
C GLU A 738 -28.61 -14.23 31.37
N THR A 739 -27.61 -13.42 31.70
CA THR A 739 -26.26 -13.45 31.12
C THR A 739 -25.59 -14.82 31.21
N VAL A 740 -25.79 -15.55 32.31
CA VAL A 740 -25.16 -16.86 32.52
C VAL A 740 -25.70 -17.90 31.56
N ILE A 741 -27.01 -17.89 31.31
CA ILE A 741 -27.67 -18.85 30.42
C ILE A 741 -27.15 -18.72 28.98
N PHE A 742 -26.78 -17.50 28.57
CA PHE A 742 -26.33 -17.21 27.21
C PHE A 742 -24.83 -17.44 26.95
N HIS A 743 -24.04 -17.71 28.00
CA HIS A 743 -22.60 -17.98 27.88
C HIS A 743 -22.33 -19.44 27.43
N ASP A 744 -21.50 -19.64 26.39
CA ASP A 744 -21.13 -20.93 25.79
C ASP A 744 -22.32 -21.89 25.50
N THR A 745 -23.15 -21.50 24.54
CA THR A 745 -24.54 -21.98 24.44
C THR A 745 -24.70 -23.48 24.21
N SER A 746 -23.75 -24.19 23.59
CA SER A 746 -23.96 -25.61 23.27
C SER A 746 -23.71 -26.53 24.46
N ALA A 747 -22.65 -26.27 25.24
CA ALA A 747 -22.33 -27.03 26.45
C ALA A 747 -23.32 -26.71 27.58
N THR A 748 -23.68 -25.43 27.74
CA THR A 748 -24.66 -24.97 28.73
C THR A 748 -26.05 -25.60 28.49
N ILE A 749 -26.53 -25.66 27.24
CA ILE A 749 -27.81 -26.33 26.91
C ILE A 749 -27.77 -27.80 27.30
N ALA A 750 -26.71 -28.54 26.94
CA ALA A 750 -26.60 -29.96 27.26
C ALA A 750 -26.68 -30.22 28.76
N ARG A 751 -25.94 -29.44 29.56
CA ARG A 751 -25.93 -29.56 31.03
C ARG A 751 -27.27 -29.19 31.65
N LEU A 752 -27.93 -28.14 31.16
CA LEU A 752 -29.28 -27.79 31.61
C LEU A 752 -30.30 -28.88 31.27
N GLU A 753 -30.16 -29.54 30.11
CA GLU A 753 -30.98 -30.70 29.76
C GLU A 753 -30.71 -31.89 30.70
N GLU A 754 -29.45 -32.14 31.08
CA GLU A 754 -29.08 -33.16 32.07
C GLU A 754 -29.67 -32.88 33.45
N ILE A 755 -29.52 -31.63 33.95
CA ILE A 755 -30.09 -31.21 35.24
C ILE A 755 -31.62 -31.37 35.23
N ARG A 756 -32.29 -30.98 34.15
CA ARG A 756 -33.74 -31.15 34.02
C ARG A 756 -34.16 -32.61 33.90
N ALA A 757 -33.32 -33.47 33.31
CA ALA A 757 -33.58 -34.91 33.27
C ALA A 757 -33.56 -35.54 34.67
N LEU A 758 -32.89 -34.92 35.65
CA LEU A 758 -32.99 -35.30 37.06
C LEU A 758 -34.34 -34.92 37.69
N GLY A 759 -35.07 -33.98 37.10
CA GLY A 759 -36.33 -33.43 37.63
C GLY A 759 -36.17 -32.06 38.31
N VAL A 760 -34.95 -31.51 38.36
CA VAL A 760 -34.67 -30.16 38.89
C VAL A 760 -35.25 -29.11 37.95
N ARG A 761 -35.87 -28.07 38.52
CA ARG A 761 -36.45 -26.95 37.75
C ARG A 761 -35.44 -25.84 37.55
N ILE A 762 -35.54 -25.14 36.43
CA ILE A 762 -34.66 -24.01 36.09
C ILE A 762 -35.45 -22.71 36.08
N ALA A 763 -34.94 -21.71 36.81
CA ALA A 763 -35.45 -20.35 36.83
C ALA A 763 -34.47 -19.39 36.15
N ILE A 764 -35.01 -18.44 35.39
CA ILE A 764 -34.24 -17.28 34.89
C ILE A 764 -34.52 -16.09 35.79
N ASP A 765 -33.45 -15.51 36.32
CA ASP A 765 -33.47 -14.30 37.13
C ASP A 765 -33.11 -13.04 36.33
N ASP A 766 -33.51 -11.89 36.85
CA ASP A 766 -33.27 -10.54 36.29
C ASP A 766 -33.69 -10.36 34.81
N PHE A 767 -34.71 -11.08 34.39
CA PHE A 767 -35.11 -11.11 32.99
C PHE A 767 -35.55 -9.74 32.46
N GLY A 768 -34.91 -9.28 31.39
CA GLY A 768 -35.19 -8.00 30.74
C GLY A 768 -34.18 -6.89 31.03
N THR A 769 -33.20 -7.15 31.90
CA THR A 769 -32.05 -6.26 32.14
C THR A 769 -30.89 -6.51 31.17
N GLY A 770 -30.93 -7.60 30.39
CA GLY A 770 -29.89 -8.02 29.43
C GLY A 770 -30.35 -8.14 27.96
N TYR A 771 -29.45 -8.64 27.10
CA TYR A 771 -29.68 -8.84 25.66
C TYR A 771 -30.45 -10.14 25.37
N SER A 772 -31.76 -10.12 25.57
CA SER A 772 -32.62 -11.28 25.31
C SER A 772 -32.89 -11.50 23.82
N SER A 773 -32.34 -12.57 23.25
CA SER A 773 -32.87 -13.14 22.01
C SER A 773 -33.95 -14.17 22.34
N LEU A 774 -35.23 -13.78 22.12
CA LEU A 774 -36.42 -14.62 22.27
C LEU A 774 -36.27 -16.03 21.65
N GLY A 775 -35.43 -16.17 20.62
CA GLY A 775 -35.12 -17.44 19.98
C GLY A 775 -34.42 -18.45 20.89
N TYR A 776 -33.64 -18.00 21.86
CA TYR A 776 -32.90 -18.84 22.80
C TYR A 776 -33.71 -19.24 24.03
N LEU A 777 -34.53 -18.35 24.59
CA LEU A 777 -35.50 -18.71 25.65
C LEU A 777 -36.34 -19.92 25.26
N ARG A 778 -36.75 -19.99 23.98
CA ARG A 778 -37.47 -21.12 23.42
C ARG A 778 -36.64 -22.41 23.38
N ARG A 779 -35.32 -22.33 23.27
CA ARG A 779 -34.40 -23.48 23.22
C ARG A 779 -34.07 -24.02 24.61
N PHE A 780 -33.84 -23.15 25.59
CA PHE A 780 -33.41 -23.53 26.94
C PHE A 780 -34.46 -24.28 27.77
N ARG A 781 -35.74 -24.29 27.33
CA ARG A 781 -36.85 -24.96 28.02
C ARG A 781 -36.84 -24.70 29.54
N VAL A 782 -36.69 -23.44 29.93
CA VAL A 782 -36.75 -23.04 31.34
C VAL A 782 -38.18 -23.13 31.88
N ASP A 783 -38.31 -23.34 33.19
CA ASP A 783 -39.58 -23.62 33.84
C ASP A 783 -40.16 -22.36 34.53
N ILE A 784 -39.30 -21.46 34.99
CA ILE A 784 -39.66 -20.28 35.79
C ILE A 784 -38.98 -19.03 35.21
N LEU A 785 -39.72 -17.91 35.21
CA LEU A 785 -39.24 -16.59 34.81
C LEU A 785 -39.48 -15.60 35.95
N LYS A 786 -38.42 -14.99 36.48
CA LYS A 786 -38.50 -13.98 37.53
C LYS A 786 -38.53 -12.58 36.90
N VAL A 787 -39.43 -11.73 37.38
CA VAL A 787 -39.55 -10.32 36.98
C VAL A 787 -38.78 -9.50 38.00
N ALA A 788 -37.67 -8.90 37.57
CA ALA A 788 -36.79 -8.10 38.41
C ALA A 788 -37.55 -6.97 39.13
N LYS A 789 -37.08 -6.63 40.34
CA LYS A 789 -37.63 -5.53 41.14
C LYS A 789 -37.71 -4.22 40.36
N GLU A 790 -36.72 -3.94 39.51
CA GLU A 790 -36.63 -2.70 38.72
C GLU A 790 -37.81 -2.49 37.77
N PHE A 791 -38.52 -3.55 37.38
CA PHE A 791 -39.73 -3.47 36.55
C PHE A 791 -41.02 -3.44 37.38
N ILE A 792 -40.91 -3.59 38.70
CA ILE A 792 -42.02 -3.57 39.65
C ILE A 792 -42.03 -2.18 40.28
N GLY A 793 -42.57 -1.25 39.51
CA GLY A 793 -42.40 0.17 39.74
C GLY A 793 -43.02 0.70 41.03
N GLU A 794 -42.65 1.93 41.36
CA GLU A 794 -43.35 2.73 42.36
C GLU A 794 -44.78 3.00 41.86
N THR A 795 -45.75 2.93 42.77
CA THR A 795 -47.18 3.03 42.44
C THR A 795 -47.54 4.32 41.68
N ASP A 796 -46.70 5.35 41.78
CA ASP A 796 -46.89 6.68 41.20
C ASP A 796 -46.17 6.90 39.85
N ASN A 797 -45.46 5.90 39.29
CA ASN A 797 -44.83 5.99 37.96
C ASN A 797 -45.50 5.05 36.93
N PRO A 798 -46.42 5.54 36.08
CA PRO A 798 -47.15 4.71 35.10
C PRO A 798 -46.27 4.06 34.02
N ASP A 799 -45.05 4.55 33.82
CA ASP A 799 -44.20 4.19 32.68
C ASP A 799 -43.49 2.82 32.84
N GLU A 800 -43.44 2.25 34.05
CA GLU A 800 -42.72 0.99 34.34
C GLU A 800 -43.61 -0.28 34.24
N TRP A 801 -44.93 -0.14 34.48
CA TRP A 801 -45.90 -1.25 34.39
C TRP A 801 -46.05 -1.91 33.01
N PRO A 802 -45.91 -1.21 31.86
CA PRO A 802 -45.96 -1.84 30.55
C PRO A 802 -44.90 -2.93 30.35
N PHE A 803 -43.70 -2.77 30.92
CA PHE A 803 -42.63 -3.77 30.83
C PHE A 803 -42.96 -5.02 31.64
N ALA A 804 -43.39 -4.86 32.90
CA ALA A 804 -43.86 -5.98 33.71
C ALA A 804 -45.03 -6.72 33.03
N ALA A 805 -45.99 -5.99 32.44
CA ALA A 805 -47.09 -6.58 31.69
C ALA A 805 -46.64 -7.41 30.49
N ALA A 806 -45.64 -6.93 29.74
CA ALA A 806 -45.06 -7.63 28.60
C ALA A 806 -44.32 -8.92 29.02
N ILE A 807 -43.51 -8.87 30.08
CA ILE A 807 -42.78 -10.04 30.60
C ILE A 807 -43.75 -11.11 31.10
N VAL A 808 -44.77 -10.69 31.86
CA VAL A 808 -45.83 -11.59 32.34
C VAL A 808 -46.57 -12.24 31.17
N ALA A 809 -46.89 -11.48 30.12
CA ALA A 809 -47.54 -12.02 28.92
C ALA A 809 -46.64 -13.00 28.16
N LEU A 810 -45.34 -12.71 28.07
CA LEU A 810 -44.35 -13.54 27.39
C LEU A 810 -44.19 -14.90 28.09
N GLY A 811 -43.92 -14.92 29.39
CA GLY A 811 -43.71 -16.20 30.08
C GLY A 811 -44.97 -17.07 30.06
N ARG A 812 -46.19 -16.49 30.12
CA ARG A 812 -47.42 -17.24 29.86
C ARG A 812 -47.49 -17.82 28.45
N ALA A 813 -47.13 -17.04 27.43
CA ALA A 813 -47.14 -17.51 26.05
C ALA A 813 -46.15 -18.67 25.83
N LEU A 814 -45.08 -18.73 26.62
CA LEU A 814 -44.08 -19.81 26.62
C LEU A 814 -44.38 -20.94 27.60
N GLY A 815 -45.44 -20.85 28.42
CA GLY A 815 -45.81 -21.85 29.41
C GLY A 815 -44.93 -21.89 30.66
N MET A 816 -44.25 -20.78 30.98
CA MET A 816 -43.39 -20.63 32.15
C MET A 816 -44.17 -20.11 33.36
N THR A 817 -43.75 -20.48 34.56
CA THR A 817 -44.28 -19.89 35.81
C THR A 817 -43.63 -18.53 36.04
N ILE A 818 -44.41 -17.50 36.36
CA ILE A 818 -43.89 -16.16 36.62
C ILE A 818 -43.78 -15.90 38.13
N ILE A 819 -42.62 -15.41 38.58
CA ILE A 819 -42.39 -14.90 39.93
C ILE A 819 -42.08 -13.40 39.85
N ALA A 820 -42.80 -12.55 40.57
CA ALA A 820 -42.49 -11.13 40.68
C ALA A 820 -41.67 -10.83 41.94
N GLU A 821 -40.59 -10.06 41.80
CA GLU A 821 -39.66 -9.77 42.90
C GLU A 821 -39.84 -8.39 43.53
N GLY A 822 -39.28 -8.17 44.72
CA GLY A 822 -39.24 -6.84 45.31
C GLY A 822 -40.60 -6.19 45.55
N ILE A 823 -41.65 -6.98 45.82
CA ILE A 823 -42.96 -6.47 46.19
C ILE A 823 -42.88 -5.87 47.59
N GLU A 824 -42.99 -4.55 47.70
CA GLU A 824 -42.89 -3.81 48.97
C GLU A 824 -44.23 -3.19 49.38
N GLU A 825 -45.10 -2.90 48.41
CA GLU A 825 -46.38 -2.23 48.65
C GLU A 825 -47.60 -3.07 48.25
N HIS A 826 -48.71 -2.87 48.98
CA HIS A 826 -49.99 -3.51 48.67
C HIS A 826 -50.53 -3.15 47.27
N ALA A 827 -50.22 -1.95 46.77
CA ALA A 827 -50.64 -1.51 45.46
C ALA A 827 -49.92 -2.26 44.33
N GLN A 828 -48.61 -2.49 44.47
CA GLN A 828 -47.82 -3.34 43.57
C GLN A 828 -48.40 -4.77 43.51
N LEU A 829 -48.73 -5.35 44.67
CA LEU A 829 -49.39 -6.65 44.77
C LEU A 829 -50.73 -6.67 44.00
N ALA A 830 -51.57 -5.64 44.17
CA ALA A 830 -52.85 -5.56 43.48
C ALA A 830 -52.69 -5.47 41.96
N HIS A 831 -51.70 -4.71 41.48
CA HIS A 831 -51.43 -4.56 40.06
C HIS A 831 -50.88 -5.85 39.43
N LEU A 832 -49.90 -6.50 40.08
CA LEU A 832 -49.35 -7.79 39.63
C LEU A 832 -50.42 -8.89 39.58
N ARG A 833 -51.35 -8.92 40.54
CA ARG A 833 -52.54 -9.79 40.49
C ARG A 833 -53.43 -9.46 39.30
N GLY A 834 -53.62 -8.19 38.99
CA GLY A 834 -54.40 -7.72 37.84
C GLY A 834 -53.78 -8.12 36.50
N LEU A 835 -52.46 -8.08 36.40
CA LEU A 835 -51.71 -8.59 35.25
C LEU A 835 -51.80 -10.11 35.16
N GLY A 836 -52.07 -10.79 36.28
CA GLY A 836 -52.23 -12.24 36.46
C GLY A 836 -50.94 -12.97 36.84
N CYS A 837 -49.99 -12.27 37.45
CA CYS A 837 -48.78 -12.90 38.00
C CYS A 837 -49.17 -13.94 39.05
N GLU A 838 -48.52 -15.12 39.02
CA GLU A 838 -48.91 -16.28 39.84
C GLU A 838 -48.23 -16.25 41.20
N LEU A 839 -46.91 -16.04 41.20
CA LEU A 839 -46.06 -16.07 42.37
C LEU A 839 -45.37 -14.73 42.57
N GLY A 840 -44.96 -14.43 43.80
CA GLY A 840 -44.11 -13.28 44.04
C GLY A 840 -43.45 -13.29 45.41
N GLN A 841 -42.45 -12.44 45.55
CA GLN A 841 -41.63 -12.29 46.74
C GLN A 841 -41.25 -10.83 46.97
N GLY A 842 -40.96 -10.47 48.21
CA GLY A 842 -40.61 -9.10 48.57
C GLY A 842 -40.87 -8.79 50.04
N TYR A 843 -40.45 -7.60 50.45
CA TYR A 843 -40.49 -7.18 51.86
C TYR A 843 -41.91 -6.92 52.38
N LEU A 844 -42.90 -6.81 51.50
CA LEU A 844 -44.32 -6.78 51.89
C LEU A 844 -44.71 -8.04 52.68
N PHE A 845 -44.10 -9.19 52.35
CA PHE A 845 -44.42 -10.47 52.99
C PHE A 845 -43.48 -10.78 54.15
N ALA A 846 -42.18 -10.83 53.85
CA ALA A 846 -41.13 -11.04 54.82
C ALA A 846 -39.78 -10.60 54.25
N ARG A 847 -38.93 -10.06 55.12
CA ARG A 847 -37.49 -9.97 54.86
C ARG A 847 -36.89 -11.38 54.92
N PRO A 848 -35.68 -11.62 54.36
CA PRO A 848 -35.00 -12.90 54.48
C PRO A 848 -34.88 -13.35 55.95
N LEU A 849 -35.39 -14.55 56.24
CA LEU A 849 -35.52 -15.11 57.58
C LEU A 849 -34.41 -16.14 57.85
N ASP A 850 -34.04 -16.38 59.10
CA ASP A 850 -33.24 -17.57 59.41
C ASP A 850 -34.07 -18.87 59.24
N GLY A 851 -33.42 -20.04 59.29
CA GLY A 851 -34.08 -21.33 59.04
C GLY A 851 -35.26 -21.63 59.97
N ASP A 852 -35.15 -21.26 61.24
CA ASP A 852 -36.21 -21.51 62.24
C ASP A 852 -37.40 -20.55 62.06
N ALA A 853 -37.14 -19.27 61.78
CA ALA A 853 -38.17 -18.29 61.47
C ALA A 853 -38.87 -18.61 60.14
N ALA A 854 -38.12 -19.04 59.11
CA ALA A 854 -38.68 -19.47 57.84
C ALA A 854 -39.57 -20.71 58.01
N GLY A 855 -39.14 -21.70 58.81
CA GLY A 855 -39.97 -22.87 59.13
C GLY A 855 -41.31 -22.49 59.78
N ARG A 856 -41.29 -21.62 60.79
CA ARG A 856 -42.51 -21.11 61.43
C ARG A 856 -43.41 -20.33 60.46
N TYR A 857 -42.82 -19.52 59.59
CA TYR A 857 -43.56 -18.79 58.56
C TYR A 857 -44.26 -19.76 57.58
N LEU A 858 -43.56 -20.82 57.15
CA LEU A 858 -44.11 -21.84 56.25
C LEU A 858 -45.27 -22.63 56.90
N GLU A 859 -45.21 -22.87 58.21
CA GLU A 859 -46.29 -23.49 58.99
C GLU A 859 -47.52 -22.56 59.10
N GLU A 860 -47.31 -21.29 59.45
CA GLU A 860 -48.40 -20.33 59.66
C GLU A 860 -49.16 -20.01 58.37
N PHE A 861 -48.44 -19.92 57.24
CA PHE A 861 -49.00 -19.56 55.93
C PHE A 861 -49.30 -20.76 55.03
N ALA A 862 -49.46 -21.96 55.63
CA ALA A 862 -49.96 -23.13 54.93
C ALA A 862 -51.42 -22.95 54.44
N PRO A 863 -51.81 -23.56 53.30
CA PRO A 863 -53.20 -23.60 52.89
C PRO A 863 -54.04 -24.33 53.95
N ALA A 864 -55.17 -23.75 54.36
CA ALA A 864 -56.04 -24.36 55.36
C ALA A 864 -56.53 -25.73 54.87
N VAL A 865 -56.00 -26.80 55.47
CA VAL A 865 -56.46 -28.17 55.22
C VAL A 865 -57.93 -28.25 55.64
N ARG A 866 -58.85 -28.26 54.66
CA ARG A 866 -60.26 -28.58 54.93
C ARG A 866 -60.36 -30.07 55.24
N GLY A 867 -60.14 -30.41 56.50
CA GLY A 867 -60.41 -31.73 57.03
C GLY A 867 -61.87 -32.13 56.82
N ALA A 868 -62.05 -33.35 56.35
CA ALA A 868 -63.32 -34.02 56.20
C ALA A 868 -64.04 -34.16 57.56
N SER A 869 -65.15 -33.44 57.76
CA SER A 869 -66.26 -33.75 58.67
C SER A 869 -67.17 -32.54 58.84
N ALA A 870 -68.27 -32.47 58.06
CA ALA A 870 -69.61 -32.04 58.51
C ALA A 870 -70.55 -31.80 57.30
N ARG A 871 -71.80 -32.24 57.50
CA ARG A 871 -72.98 -32.25 56.61
C ARG A 871 -73.26 -30.95 55.82
N PRO A 872 -74.05 -31.03 54.72
CA PRO A 872 -74.26 -29.91 53.82
C PRO A 872 -75.12 -28.84 54.49
N ALA A 873 -74.52 -27.68 54.75
CA ALA A 873 -75.24 -26.47 55.11
C ALA A 873 -74.97 -25.40 54.05
N ALA A 874 -76.00 -24.60 53.82
CA ALA A 874 -76.28 -23.83 52.61
C ALA A 874 -75.16 -22.85 52.17
N ARG A 875 -75.19 -22.53 50.86
CA ARG A 875 -74.36 -21.51 50.18
C ARG A 875 -74.10 -20.30 51.09
N PRO A 876 -72.83 -19.94 51.38
CA PRO A 876 -72.55 -18.65 51.98
C PRO A 876 -72.71 -17.56 50.91
N THR A 877 -73.50 -16.56 51.26
CA THR A 877 -73.64 -15.31 50.52
C THR A 877 -72.33 -14.54 50.49
N ARG A 878 -72.20 -13.66 49.50
CA ARG A 878 -71.00 -12.90 49.08
C ARG A 878 -70.33 -12.04 50.19
N SER A 879 -70.85 -12.01 51.42
CA SER A 879 -70.32 -11.25 52.56
C SER A 879 -69.26 -12.00 53.39
N ASP A 880 -69.25 -13.33 53.42
CA ASP A 880 -68.32 -14.09 54.28
C ASP A 880 -66.87 -14.18 53.75
N ARG A 881 -66.64 -13.74 52.50
CA ARG A 881 -65.29 -13.63 51.93
C ARG A 881 -64.56 -12.36 52.39
N ALA A 882 -65.29 -11.30 52.69
CA ALA A 882 -64.71 -9.98 52.99
C ALA A 882 -64.14 -9.85 54.42
N GLU A 883 -64.54 -10.73 55.36
CA GLU A 883 -64.07 -10.66 56.76
C GLU A 883 -62.86 -11.56 57.07
N LYS A 884 -62.55 -12.56 56.24
CA LYS A 884 -61.40 -13.47 56.47
C LYS A 884 -60.08 -12.96 55.92
N GLU A 885 -60.14 -12.12 54.89
CA GLU A 885 -59.00 -11.51 54.20
C GLU A 885 -58.21 -10.52 55.08
N PRO A 886 -58.85 -9.55 55.77
CA PRO A 886 -58.12 -8.61 56.63
C PRO A 886 -57.48 -9.29 57.86
N ARG A 887 -58.03 -10.42 58.35
CA ARG A 887 -57.43 -11.18 59.47
C ARG A 887 -56.20 -11.98 59.09
N ARG A 888 -56.06 -12.37 57.82
CA ARG A 888 -54.86 -13.07 57.32
C ARG A 888 -53.75 -12.07 57.01
N LEU A 889 -54.11 -10.91 56.44
CA LEU A 889 -53.18 -9.81 56.14
C LEU A 889 -52.61 -9.17 57.42
N ALA A 890 -53.44 -8.95 58.46
CA ALA A 890 -52.95 -8.45 59.74
C ALA A 890 -52.01 -9.42 60.49
N ARG A 891 -52.02 -10.72 60.15
CA ARG A 891 -51.07 -11.70 60.70
C ARG A 891 -49.74 -11.72 59.95
N ILE A 892 -49.72 -11.37 58.67
CA ILE A 892 -48.47 -11.18 57.89
C ILE A 892 -47.65 -10.05 58.52
N GLU A 893 -48.27 -8.91 58.83
CA GLU A 893 -47.60 -7.78 59.49
C GLU A 893 -47.06 -8.13 60.90
N GLN A 894 -47.71 -9.05 61.63
CA GLN A 894 -47.25 -9.49 62.95
C GLN A 894 -46.15 -10.57 62.90
N ALA A 895 -46.07 -11.38 61.84
CA ALA A 895 -45.01 -12.37 61.65
C ALA A 895 -43.75 -11.77 61.01
N SER A 896 -43.87 -10.61 60.35
CA SER A 896 -42.75 -9.85 59.76
C SER A 896 -41.96 -8.97 60.75
N ALA A 897 -42.45 -8.82 61.99
CA ALA A 897 -41.83 -8.07 63.08
C ALA A 897 -41.26 -9.03 64.14
#